data_AF-A0A8J6HCK6-F1
#
_entry.id   AF-A0A8J6HCK6-F1
#
_cell.length_a   1.000
_cell.length_b   1.000
_cell.length_c   1.000
_cell.angle_alpha   90.00
_cell.angle_beta   90.00
_cell.angle_gamma   90.00
#
_symmetry.space_group_name_H-M   'P 1'
#
loop_
_entity.id
_entity.type
_entity.pdbx_description
1 polymer ?
#
loop_
_entity_poly.entity_id
_entity_poly.type
_entity_poly.pdbx_seq_one_letter_code
_entity_poly.pdbx_strand_id
1 'polypeptide(L)'
;MSDTAAPGLVVYDAARDTAWRLVHPSMFPDPNFSDYTVQGERFTLMDGVVGLTLSPKLATLYFQPLATNRLFSIPTSALRKGPLGQDEELPITLVGKKSSQGLGLALDPRDDTIFFSPVSETSIAAWNPVTNNQKLIAYDPQQLQFAAELRWRDEDNSIWLLSTRFQKFFRRTVGPHEVNLRIIRIDKNVFFVSHVPEKSGPLCEPLRTAAIPLFSDLFGKVSRSPLQNATFDRLTNKRIGKTSPLAYLLRRRKRYRIDAKLVNSSSDRRRPLKVRRLERPLRSPYGRAGPGAVLINIITGVSPPHYDFVVYYVLCQFCVRAGCAVRLAENGVRGKMVGGSWVGVLVVLGAVGWGGEGHKSSYSYQYVRQEFDRIFQDDEANRWLCLVFGLCTIDPGFGEKPELGLVYQWSQLEFDYASPSARQADIDDKTFIPGQSTPIDVDVHYSFAPHKKNRVFVTMPRFQEGIPVTVGVVTDKKLNNNPIISPYPSWEWHKNPASCGRNRIVSVYRVLIDECQRLWILDTGRLLEEQTCPPQILAFDLQTDQLIHRFEIPSDQIESRSILVTPMVDVRDAHSGCRNTFVYVADCQTYSIIVYDVQKNRSWRVTDKTMYPYPNYGTFNILEDSFDLMDGVLGMSLSPYKPGQERILFYHAMSSPTENWVKTSDLRNRTRFLHDPLSSPEIFHTYRGERRTQSAAEAIDKDGIMYFGMMSDVTLNCWNTRTEYGPETTEAISRNRETQQFVSGIKVVTNSRAVQELWEMTSRFQKVAADTISTSEINFRIQAGKVEDLVDNTICKSGRHSRPGGSGGGYGLIKPNTGFFSSPLQHPTTKNYRS
;
A
#
# COMPACT_ATOMS: atom_id res chain seq x y z
N MET A 1 13.16 -8.84 -19.38
CA MET A 1 11.77 -8.48 -19.78
C MET A 1 11.05 -7.99 -18.53
N SER A 2 10.00 -7.20 -18.66
CA SER A 2 9.11 -6.85 -17.56
C SER A 2 7.80 -7.61 -17.65
N ASP A 3 7.18 -7.85 -16.50
CA ASP A 3 5.76 -8.13 -16.38
C ASP A 3 5.11 -6.89 -15.74
N THR A 4 4.08 -6.37 -16.41
CA THR A 4 3.39 -5.12 -16.03
C THR A 4 2.09 -5.40 -15.27
N ALA A 5 1.49 -6.59 -15.46
CA ALA A 5 0.18 -6.95 -14.91
C ALA A 5 0.29 -7.82 -13.64
N ALA A 6 1.31 -8.68 -13.58
CA ALA A 6 1.80 -9.31 -12.36
C ALA A 6 3.21 -8.74 -12.08
N PRO A 7 3.33 -7.57 -11.40
CA PRO A 7 4.52 -6.73 -11.45
C PRO A 7 5.83 -7.49 -11.15
N GLY A 8 6.78 -7.44 -12.09
CA GLY A 8 8.02 -8.20 -11.96
C GLY A 8 9.00 -8.01 -13.12
N LEU A 9 10.16 -8.67 -13.00
CA LEU A 9 11.14 -8.84 -14.07
C LEU A 9 11.27 -10.31 -14.43
N VAL A 10 11.30 -10.62 -15.72
CA VAL A 10 11.64 -11.97 -16.22
C VAL A 10 12.98 -11.92 -16.93
N VAL A 11 13.92 -12.74 -16.45
CA VAL A 11 15.24 -12.94 -17.05
C VAL A 11 15.19 -14.21 -17.91
N TYR A 12 15.85 -14.19 -19.07
CA TYR A 12 16.00 -15.35 -19.94
C TYR A 12 17.48 -15.47 -20.33
N ASP A 13 18.05 -16.66 -20.10
CA ASP A 13 19.41 -17.02 -20.46
C ASP A 13 19.41 -17.85 -21.74
N ALA A 14 19.63 -17.16 -22.87
CA ALA A 14 19.70 -17.78 -24.20
C ALA A 14 20.87 -18.75 -24.40
N ALA A 15 21.84 -18.85 -23.46
CA ALA A 15 22.91 -19.84 -23.50
C ALA A 15 22.55 -21.14 -22.76
N ARG A 16 21.58 -21.08 -21.83
CA ARG A 16 21.05 -22.23 -21.07
C ARG A 16 19.64 -22.67 -21.50
N ASP A 17 18.95 -21.81 -22.27
CA ASP A 17 17.53 -21.90 -22.62
C ASP A 17 16.60 -21.97 -21.39
N THR A 18 16.95 -21.20 -20.34
CA THR A 18 16.19 -21.13 -19.09
C THR A 18 15.71 -19.71 -18.80
N ALA A 19 14.61 -19.59 -18.04
CA ALA A 19 14.07 -18.32 -17.60
C ALA A 19 13.68 -18.36 -16.11
N TRP A 20 13.69 -17.20 -15.47
CA TRP A 20 13.25 -17.03 -14.08
C TRP A 20 12.60 -15.65 -13.88
N ARG A 21 11.67 -15.58 -12.92
CA ARG A 21 10.96 -14.35 -12.53
C ARG A 21 11.53 -13.82 -11.22
N LEU A 22 11.63 -12.50 -11.11
CA LEU A 22 12.15 -11.75 -9.97
C LEU A 22 11.11 -10.68 -9.60
N VAL A 23 10.87 -10.48 -8.32
CA VAL A 23 9.81 -9.60 -7.77
C VAL A 23 10.38 -8.83 -6.57
N HIS A 24 9.96 -7.58 -6.41
CA HIS A 24 10.28 -6.71 -5.27
C HIS A 24 9.23 -5.60 -5.20
N PRO A 25 8.86 -5.05 -4.02
CA PRO A 25 7.85 -4.00 -3.88
C PRO A 25 8.01 -2.82 -4.85
N SER A 26 9.24 -2.40 -5.14
CA SER A 26 9.51 -1.29 -6.09
C SER A 26 9.13 -1.56 -7.55
N MET A 27 8.75 -2.79 -7.91
CA MET A 27 8.27 -3.17 -9.25
C MET A 27 6.77 -2.90 -9.44
N PHE A 28 6.02 -2.73 -8.34
CA PHE A 28 4.56 -2.56 -8.34
C PHE A 28 4.16 -1.10 -8.64
N PRO A 29 2.93 -0.87 -9.14
CA PRO A 29 2.36 0.47 -9.25
C PRO A 29 2.21 1.12 -7.86
N ASP A 30 2.42 2.43 -7.78
CA ASP A 30 2.19 3.24 -6.57
C ASP A 30 0.84 3.97 -6.72
N PRO A 31 -0.19 3.66 -5.90
CA PRO A 31 -1.53 4.23 -6.06
C PRO A 31 -1.57 5.77 -6.03
N ASN A 32 -0.58 6.42 -5.41
CA ASN A 32 -0.45 7.89 -5.42
C ASN A 32 -0.07 8.47 -6.80
N PHE A 33 0.51 7.65 -7.67
CA PHE A 33 0.93 8.00 -9.04
C PHE A 33 0.08 7.30 -10.11
N SER A 34 -1.09 6.79 -9.72
CA SER A 34 -2.09 6.14 -10.57
C SER A 34 -2.75 7.05 -11.62
N ASP A 35 -2.86 8.35 -11.33
CA ASP A 35 -3.57 9.31 -12.18
C ASP A 35 -2.59 10.10 -13.06
N TYR A 36 -2.88 10.11 -14.36
CA TYR A 36 -2.14 10.79 -15.40
C TYR A 36 -2.92 12.01 -15.88
N THR A 37 -2.24 13.12 -16.16
CA THR A 37 -2.85 14.33 -16.75
C THR A 37 -2.07 14.74 -17.98
N VAL A 38 -2.67 14.64 -19.17
CA VAL A 38 -2.03 15.02 -20.44
C VAL A 38 -2.91 16.03 -21.16
N GLN A 39 -2.41 17.25 -21.35
CA GLN A 39 -3.14 18.36 -21.98
C GLN A 39 -4.53 18.63 -21.34
N GLY A 40 -4.63 18.44 -20.03
CA GLY A 40 -5.88 18.60 -19.27
C GLY A 40 -6.84 17.40 -19.32
N GLU A 41 -6.59 16.38 -20.15
CA GLU A 41 -7.32 15.11 -20.08
C GLU A 41 -6.71 14.21 -18.99
N ARG A 42 -7.56 13.66 -18.11
CA ARG A 42 -7.17 12.72 -17.04
C ARG A 42 -7.60 11.30 -17.35
N PHE A 43 -6.76 10.34 -16.93
CA PHE A 43 -7.03 8.90 -16.94
C PHE A 43 -6.19 8.22 -15.84
N THR A 44 -6.50 6.96 -15.54
CA THR A 44 -5.87 6.20 -14.45
C THR A 44 -5.32 4.88 -15.00
N LEU A 45 -4.11 4.50 -14.61
CA LEU A 45 -3.50 3.19 -14.88
C LEU A 45 -2.74 2.70 -13.65
N MET A 46 -2.79 1.40 -13.40
CA MET A 46 -2.10 0.72 -12.29
C MET A 46 -1.08 -0.28 -12.83
N ASP A 47 -0.30 0.18 -13.81
CA ASP A 47 0.68 -0.62 -14.53
C ASP A 47 2.01 -0.69 -13.76
N GLY A 48 2.51 -1.91 -13.57
CA GLY A 48 3.84 -2.21 -13.00
C GLY A 48 4.98 -1.83 -13.94
N VAL A 49 6.07 -2.62 -13.94
CA VAL A 49 7.29 -2.28 -14.69
C VAL A 49 7.03 -2.17 -16.20
N VAL A 50 7.38 -1.02 -16.77
CA VAL A 50 7.31 -0.73 -18.21
C VAL A 50 8.64 -0.18 -18.73
N GLY A 51 9.18 0.84 -18.08
CA GLY A 51 10.46 1.44 -18.49
C GLY A 51 11.63 0.55 -18.10
N LEU A 52 12.45 0.15 -19.08
CA LEU A 52 13.66 -0.64 -18.91
C LEU A 52 14.79 -0.09 -19.79
N THR A 53 15.96 0.18 -19.22
CA THR A 53 17.19 0.44 -20.00
C THR A 53 18.42 -0.13 -19.30
N LEU A 54 19.44 -0.52 -20.06
CA LEU A 54 20.63 -1.20 -19.57
C LEU A 54 21.88 -0.34 -19.81
N SER A 55 22.67 -0.09 -18.77
CA SER A 55 24.06 0.35 -18.92
C SER A 55 24.98 -0.87 -19.05
N PRO A 56 25.69 -1.06 -20.18
CA PRO A 56 26.74 -2.06 -20.29
C PRO A 56 27.97 -1.71 -19.44
N LYS A 57 28.28 -0.41 -19.35
CA LYS A 57 29.49 0.16 -18.73
C LYS A 57 29.45 0.12 -17.20
N LEU A 58 28.27 0.32 -16.62
CA LEU A 58 28.00 0.16 -15.18
C LEU A 58 27.42 -1.23 -14.84
N ALA A 59 27.33 -2.12 -15.84
CA ALA A 59 26.74 -3.46 -15.74
C ALA A 59 25.38 -3.50 -14.99
N THR A 60 24.53 -2.49 -15.19
CA THR A 60 23.35 -2.18 -14.36
C THR A 60 22.09 -2.01 -15.21
N LEU A 61 21.00 -2.66 -14.80
CA LEU A 61 19.66 -2.43 -15.35
C LEU A 61 18.99 -1.30 -14.57
N TYR A 62 18.47 -0.30 -15.28
CA TYR A 62 17.59 0.73 -14.77
C TYR A 62 16.13 0.39 -15.12
N PHE A 63 15.22 0.54 -14.17
CA PHE A 63 13.80 0.23 -14.37
C PHE A 63 12.86 1.20 -13.65
N GLN A 64 11.62 1.29 -14.14
CA GLN A 64 10.52 1.98 -13.47
C GLN A 64 9.17 1.30 -13.73
N PRO A 65 8.31 1.17 -12.71
CA PRO A 65 6.87 1.09 -12.88
C PRO A 65 6.33 2.28 -13.71
N LEU A 66 5.20 2.08 -14.39
CA LEU A 66 4.50 3.17 -15.07
C LEU A 66 3.81 4.08 -14.04
N ALA A 67 3.12 3.52 -13.05
CA ALA A 67 2.54 4.29 -11.94
C ALA A 67 3.59 4.64 -10.87
N THR A 68 4.68 5.34 -11.23
CA THR A 68 5.57 5.98 -10.25
C THR A 68 6.42 7.12 -10.83
N ASN A 69 6.73 8.13 -10.01
CA ASN A 69 7.76 9.11 -10.34
C ASN A 69 9.19 8.58 -10.08
N ARG A 70 9.37 7.47 -9.36
CA ARG A 70 10.70 6.92 -9.02
C ARG A 70 11.43 6.30 -10.22
N LEU A 71 12.75 6.18 -10.09
CA LEU A 71 13.63 5.42 -10.99
C LEU A 71 14.52 4.52 -10.14
N PHE A 72 14.61 3.24 -10.50
CA PHE A 72 15.34 2.22 -9.75
C PHE A 72 16.47 1.63 -10.59
N SER A 73 17.45 1.02 -9.92
CA SER A 73 18.56 0.29 -10.53
C SER A 73 18.84 -1.02 -9.83
N ILE A 74 19.25 -2.04 -10.58
CA ILE A 74 19.72 -3.33 -10.07
C ILE A 74 20.97 -3.79 -10.85
N PRO A 75 22.04 -4.25 -10.17
CA PRO A 75 23.20 -4.84 -10.83
C PRO A 75 22.82 -6.07 -11.67
N THR A 76 23.33 -6.15 -12.90
CA THR A 76 23.07 -7.33 -13.75
C THR A 76 23.76 -8.60 -13.25
N SER A 77 24.71 -8.51 -12.33
CA SER A 77 25.24 -9.67 -11.60
C SER A 77 24.16 -10.37 -10.80
N ALA A 78 23.33 -9.63 -10.05
CA ALA A 78 22.21 -10.18 -9.29
C ALA A 78 21.16 -10.82 -10.22
N LEU A 79 20.75 -10.11 -11.27
CA LEU A 79 19.80 -10.64 -12.28
C LEU A 79 20.27 -11.95 -12.93
N ARG A 80 21.60 -12.19 -13.02
CA ARG A 80 22.21 -13.37 -13.67
C ARG A 80 22.45 -14.55 -12.72
N LYS A 81 22.20 -14.43 -11.41
CA LYS A 81 22.41 -15.54 -10.45
C LYS A 81 21.49 -16.73 -10.74
N GLY A 82 20.23 -16.44 -11.07
CA GLY A 82 19.16 -17.42 -11.22
C GLY A 82 17.88 -16.93 -10.53
N PRO A 83 16.93 -17.83 -10.22
CA PRO A 83 15.92 -17.58 -9.19
C PRO A 83 16.57 -17.14 -7.87
N LEU A 84 15.83 -16.41 -7.04
CA LEU A 84 16.29 -16.03 -5.71
C LEU A 84 16.29 -17.24 -4.77
N GLY A 85 17.25 -17.29 -3.86
CA GLY A 85 17.19 -18.16 -2.69
C GLY A 85 16.14 -17.67 -1.68
N GLN A 86 15.80 -18.54 -0.73
CA GLN A 86 14.77 -18.29 0.31
C GLN A 86 15.07 -17.03 1.14
N ASP A 87 16.35 -16.75 1.40
CA ASP A 87 16.84 -15.58 2.15
C ASP A 87 17.55 -14.52 1.26
N GLU A 88 17.43 -14.59 -0.08
CA GLU A 88 18.14 -13.67 -0.97
C GLU A 88 17.29 -12.44 -1.38
N GLU A 89 17.62 -11.28 -0.81
CA GLU A 89 17.06 -10.00 -1.27
C GLU A 89 17.66 -9.54 -2.61
N LEU A 90 16.84 -8.87 -3.43
CA LEU A 90 17.30 -8.20 -4.64
C LEU A 90 18.00 -6.87 -4.28
N PRO A 91 19.28 -6.66 -4.65
CA PRO A 91 20.00 -5.42 -4.37
C PRO A 91 19.54 -4.28 -5.30
N ILE A 92 18.34 -3.76 -5.02
CA ILE A 92 17.67 -2.69 -5.74
C ILE A 92 17.97 -1.37 -5.06
N THR A 93 18.38 -0.37 -5.84
CA THR A 93 18.65 0.99 -5.35
C THR A 93 17.66 1.97 -5.97
N LEU A 94 17.14 2.88 -5.15
CA LEU A 94 16.44 4.06 -5.62
C LEU A 94 17.46 5.05 -6.21
N VAL A 95 17.47 5.23 -7.53
CA VAL A 95 18.28 6.27 -8.20
C VAL A 95 17.74 7.65 -7.84
N GLY A 96 16.42 7.75 -7.65
CA GLY A 96 15.73 8.94 -7.14
C GLY A 96 14.38 9.17 -7.82
N LYS A 97 13.97 10.44 -7.98
CA LYS A 97 12.62 10.82 -8.43
C LYS A 97 12.66 11.74 -9.64
N LYS A 98 11.77 11.46 -10.60
CA LYS A 98 11.34 12.31 -11.70
C LYS A 98 10.28 13.32 -11.22
N SER A 99 9.96 14.31 -12.03
CA SER A 99 8.89 15.28 -11.73
C SER A 99 7.48 14.66 -11.86
N SER A 100 7.25 13.79 -12.84
CA SER A 100 6.03 12.99 -12.98
C SER A 100 6.32 11.53 -13.43
N GLN A 101 5.28 10.76 -13.75
CA GLN A 101 5.37 9.41 -14.27
C GLN A 101 6.08 9.34 -15.63
N GLY A 102 6.52 8.14 -16.05
CA GLY A 102 7.14 7.92 -17.36
C GLY A 102 7.03 6.47 -17.84
N LEU A 103 7.03 6.28 -19.17
CA LEU A 103 6.95 4.96 -19.81
C LEU A 103 8.36 4.46 -20.14
N GLY A 104 8.75 4.50 -21.42
CA GLY A 104 10.06 4.02 -21.89
C GLY A 104 11.25 4.73 -21.26
N LEU A 105 12.38 4.02 -21.23
CA LEU A 105 13.69 4.52 -20.85
C LEU A 105 14.67 4.24 -22.00
N ALA A 106 15.48 5.24 -22.36
CA ALA A 106 16.65 5.06 -23.23
C ALA A 106 17.93 5.41 -22.45
N LEU A 107 19.09 4.95 -22.90
CA LEU A 107 20.39 5.30 -22.32
C LEU A 107 21.42 5.51 -23.43
N ASP A 108 22.24 6.55 -23.30
CA ASP A 108 23.45 6.77 -24.11
C ASP A 108 24.61 5.98 -23.49
N PRO A 109 25.13 4.92 -24.15
CA PRO A 109 26.09 3.98 -23.55
C PRO A 109 27.50 4.57 -23.35
N ARG A 110 27.74 5.81 -23.78
CA ARG A 110 29.05 6.46 -23.72
C ARG A 110 29.23 7.19 -22.39
N ASP A 111 28.22 7.96 -21.99
CA ASP A 111 28.23 8.75 -20.77
C ASP A 111 27.26 8.23 -19.68
N ASP A 112 26.46 7.19 -19.98
CA ASP A 112 25.42 6.59 -19.11
C ASP A 112 24.21 7.50 -18.85
N THR A 113 23.99 8.52 -19.67
CA THR A 113 22.83 9.41 -19.53
C THR A 113 21.54 8.69 -19.93
N ILE A 114 20.59 8.62 -18.98
CA ILE A 114 19.25 8.07 -19.17
C ILE A 114 18.33 9.15 -19.73
N PHE A 115 17.52 8.81 -20.74
CA PHE A 115 16.49 9.67 -21.31
C PHE A 115 15.10 9.08 -21.05
N PHE A 116 14.16 9.95 -20.69
CA PHE A 116 12.79 9.59 -20.34
C PHE A 116 11.83 10.73 -20.71
N SER A 117 10.53 10.44 -20.70
CA SER A 117 9.48 11.44 -20.89
C SER A 117 8.62 11.56 -19.63
N PRO A 118 8.72 12.68 -18.88
CA PRO A 118 7.73 13.07 -17.89
C PRO A 118 6.38 13.31 -18.58
N VAL A 119 5.38 12.47 -18.24
CA VAL A 119 4.09 12.42 -18.95
C VAL A 119 3.29 13.71 -18.75
N SER A 120 3.25 14.26 -17.55
CA SER A 120 2.42 15.43 -17.23
C SER A 120 2.93 16.73 -17.87
N GLU A 121 4.25 16.82 -18.05
CA GLU A 121 4.97 17.98 -18.59
C GLU A 121 5.11 17.92 -20.11
N THR A 122 4.72 16.82 -20.77
CA THR A 122 4.78 16.66 -22.23
C THR A 122 6.16 17.00 -22.81
N SER A 123 7.19 16.36 -22.26
CA SER A 123 8.60 16.72 -22.46
C SER A 123 9.51 15.50 -22.59
N ILE A 124 10.73 15.70 -23.10
CA ILE A 124 11.84 14.75 -22.98
C ILE A 124 12.87 15.34 -22.02
N ALA A 125 13.25 14.56 -21.01
CA ALA A 125 14.27 14.90 -20.03
C ALA A 125 15.43 13.89 -20.09
N ALA A 126 16.58 14.31 -19.58
CA ALA A 126 17.77 13.51 -19.40
C ALA A 126 18.27 13.56 -17.96
N TRP A 127 18.84 12.46 -17.50
CA TRP A 127 19.50 12.37 -16.21
C TRP A 127 20.71 11.44 -16.30
N ASN A 128 21.87 11.95 -15.91
CA ASN A 128 23.08 11.16 -15.78
C ASN A 128 23.22 10.70 -14.31
N PRO A 129 23.07 9.39 -14.01
CA PRO A 129 23.02 8.91 -12.63
C PRO A 129 24.39 8.94 -11.93
N VAL A 130 25.50 8.97 -12.69
CA VAL A 130 26.87 9.00 -12.15
C VAL A 130 27.26 10.41 -11.67
N THR A 131 26.87 11.43 -12.43
CA THR A 131 27.14 12.85 -12.10
C THR A 131 25.97 13.55 -11.40
N ASN A 132 24.84 12.87 -11.27
CA ASN A 132 23.53 13.38 -10.86
C ASN A 132 23.06 14.64 -11.64
N ASN A 133 23.53 14.81 -12.88
CA ASN A 133 23.17 15.95 -13.73
C ASN A 133 21.82 15.69 -14.42
N GLN A 134 20.85 16.60 -14.25
CA GLN A 134 19.53 16.54 -14.89
C GLN A 134 19.34 17.71 -15.87
N LYS A 135 18.73 17.43 -17.03
CA LYS A 135 18.52 18.44 -18.09
C LYS A 135 17.21 18.21 -18.86
N LEU A 136 16.46 19.28 -19.10
CA LEU A 136 15.37 19.30 -20.09
C LEU A 136 15.94 19.28 -21.51
N ILE A 137 15.49 18.34 -22.35
CA ILE A 137 16.03 18.10 -23.70
C ILE A 137 15.12 18.69 -24.77
N ALA A 138 13.80 18.51 -24.62
CA ALA A 138 12.78 19.09 -25.48
C ALA A 138 11.46 19.24 -24.70
N TYR A 139 10.67 20.25 -25.05
CA TYR A 139 9.31 20.48 -24.55
C TYR A 139 8.42 20.88 -25.72
N ASP A 140 7.34 20.15 -25.96
CA ASP A 140 6.35 20.48 -26.98
C ASP A 140 4.98 19.85 -26.59
N PRO A 141 4.03 20.64 -26.07
CA PRO A 141 2.73 20.14 -25.62
C PRO A 141 1.82 19.63 -26.74
N GLN A 142 2.14 19.93 -28.00
CA GLN A 142 1.39 19.41 -29.16
C GLN A 142 2.00 18.12 -29.69
N GLN A 143 3.34 18.01 -29.71
CA GLN A 143 4.07 16.90 -30.32
C GLN A 143 4.46 15.79 -29.35
N LEU A 144 4.75 16.11 -28.08
CA LEU A 144 5.27 15.19 -27.06
C LEU A 144 4.21 14.82 -25.99
N GLN A 145 2.95 14.62 -26.40
CA GLN A 145 1.83 14.42 -25.48
C GLN A 145 1.95 13.14 -24.63
N PHE A 146 2.19 12.00 -25.26
CA PHE A 146 2.39 10.73 -24.57
C PHE A 146 3.43 9.91 -25.33
N ALA A 147 4.71 10.11 -24.96
CA ALA A 147 5.82 9.34 -25.52
C ALA A 147 5.80 7.92 -24.97
N ALA A 148 5.25 7.00 -25.75
CA ALA A 148 5.06 5.61 -25.37
C ALA A 148 6.39 4.86 -25.23
N GLU A 149 7.37 5.21 -26.07
CA GLU A 149 8.66 4.54 -26.15
C GLU A 149 9.76 5.51 -26.57
N LEU A 150 10.99 5.31 -26.04
CA LEU A 150 12.20 6.04 -26.39
C LEU A 150 13.33 5.07 -26.73
N ARG A 151 14.14 5.38 -27.75
CA ARG A 151 15.35 4.61 -28.12
C ARG A 151 16.50 5.54 -28.48
N TRP A 152 17.69 5.17 -28.03
CA TRP A 152 18.95 5.82 -28.40
C TRP A 152 19.50 5.24 -29.71
N ARG A 153 20.16 6.07 -30.54
CA ARG A 153 20.86 5.64 -31.77
C ARG A 153 22.29 6.18 -31.80
N ASP A 154 23.26 5.27 -31.70
CA ASP A 154 24.70 5.62 -31.66
C ASP A 154 25.23 6.21 -32.98
N GLU A 155 24.71 5.74 -34.13
CA GLU A 155 25.20 6.11 -35.47
C GLU A 155 25.11 7.61 -35.77
N ASP A 156 24.06 8.28 -35.28
CA ASP A 156 23.77 9.69 -35.55
C ASP A 156 23.58 10.54 -34.28
N ASN A 157 23.79 9.95 -33.09
CA ASN A 157 23.70 10.62 -31.79
C ASN A 157 22.30 11.17 -31.48
N SER A 158 21.25 10.46 -31.90
CA SER A 158 19.87 10.91 -31.78
C SER A 158 19.02 10.02 -30.86
N ILE A 159 17.97 10.64 -30.32
CA ILE A 159 16.91 9.97 -29.57
C ILE A 159 15.71 9.85 -30.52
N TRP A 160 15.23 8.64 -30.73
CA TRP A 160 13.99 8.36 -31.45
C TRP A 160 12.90 8.02 -30.46
N LEU A 161 11.69 8.52 -30.67
CA LEU A 161 10.56 8.28 -29.78
C LEU A 161 9.23 8.18 -30.54
N LEU A 162 8.31 7.37 -30.00
CA LEU A 162 6.94 7.26 -30.48
C LEU A 162 6.02 8.09 -29.57
N SER A 163 5.57 9.25 -30.04
CA SER A 163 4.54 10.03 -29.34
C SER A 163 3.15 9.73 -29.88
N THR A 164 2.18 9.67 -28.97
CA THR A 164 0.82 9.20 -29.22
C THR A 164 -0.21 10.11 -28.55
N ARG A 165 -1.49 9.86 -28.82
CA ARG A 165 -2.62 10.42 -28.05
C ARG A 165 -3.29 9.36 -27.17
N PHE A 166 -2.50 8.62 -26.39
CA PHE A 166 -3.01 7.52 -25.55
C PHE A 166 -4.14 7.97 -24.61
N GLN A 167 -4.07 9.18 -24.06
CA GLN A 167 -5.13 9.75 -23.22
C GLN A 167 -6.49 9.81 -23.95
N LYS A 168 -6.49 10.17 -25.25
CA LYS A 168 -7.69 10.14 -26.09
C LYS A 168 -8.12 8.73 -26.45
N PHE A 169 -7.18 7.79 -26.62
CA PHE A 169 -7.50 6.38 -26.86
C PHE A 169 -8.22 5.77 -25.66
N PHE A 170 -7.66 5.94 -24.46
CA PHE A 170 -8.25 5.48 -23.20
C PHE A 170 -9.67 6.05 -23.00
N ARG A 171 -9.85 7.35 -23.23
CA ARG A 171 -11.16 8.03 -23.13
C ARG A 171 -12.09 7.82 -24.33
N ARG A 172 -11.65 7.07 -25.36
CA ARG A 172 -12.39 6.78 -26.61
C ARG A 172 -12.77 8.04 -27.41
N THR A 173 -11.94 9.09 -27.35
CA THR A 173 -12.13 10.43 -27.97
C THR A 173 -11.17 10.72 -29.15
N VAL A 174 -10.50 9.70 -29.70
CA VAL A 174 -9.54 9.85 -30.82
C VAL A 174 -10.24 10.34 -32.09
N GLY A 175 -9.83 11.50 -32.62
CA GLY A 175 -10.35 12.02 -33.89
C GLY A 175 -9.64 11.39 -35.10
N PRO A 176 -10.33 10.78 -36.08
CA PRO A 176 -9.70 10.16 -37.24
C PRO A 176 -9.07 11.16 -38.22
N HIS A 177 -9.38 12.45 -38.08
CA HIS A 177 -8.79 13.55 -38.86
C HIS A 177 -7.66 14.28 -38.10
N GLU A 178 -7.23 13.77 -36.95
CA GLU A 178 -6.14 14.32 -36.15
C GLU A 178 -4.83 13.53 -36.35
N VAL A 179 -3.67 14.19 -36.24
CA VAL A 179 -2.37 13.48 -36.14
C VAL A 179 -2.25 12.83 -34.76
N ASN A 180 -2.57 11.55 -34.69
CA ASN A 180 -2.68 10.77 -33.44
C ASN A 180 -1.40 10.04 -33.03
N LEU A 181 -0.48 9.82 -33.96
CA LEU A 181 0.80 9.12 -33.78
C LEU A 181 1.90 9.92 -34.47
N ARG A 182 3.09 9.98 -33.86
CA ARG A 182 4.29 10.64 -34.41
C ARG A 182 5.53 9.82 -34.05
N ILE A 183 6.38 9.56 -35.04
CA ILE A 183 7.77 9.16 -34.78
C ILE A 183 8.60 10.44 -34.83
N ILE A 184 9.30 10.75 -33.75
CA ILE A 184 10.07 11.99 -33.58
C ILE A 184 11.53 11.63 -33.33
N ARG A 185 12.44 12.33 -34.01
CA ARG A 185 13.89 12.29 -33.82
C ARG A 185 14.32 13.59 -33.13
N ILE A 186 15.18 13.48 -32.13
CA ILE A 186 15.84 14.61 -31.45
C ILE A 186 17.34 14.38 -31.50
N ASP A 187 18.08 15.28 -32.15
CA ASP A 187 19.55 15.22 -32.21
C ASP A 187 20.18 15.78 -30.93
N LYS A 188 21.12 15.06 -30.30
CA LYS A 188 21.82 15.53 -29.07
C LYS A 188 22.62 16.83 -29.28
N ASN A 189 22.78 17.28 -30.52
CA ASN A 189 23.43 18.53 -30.91
C ASN A 189 22.46 19.72 -31.11
N VAL A 190 21.14 19.49 -31.14
CA VAL A 190 20.13 20.53 -31.47
C VAL A 190 19.13 20.69 -30.32
N PHE A 191 19.60 21.26 -29.21
CA PHE A 191 18.76 21.54 -28.04
C PHE A 191 17.85 22.74 -28.27
N PHE A 192 16.61 22.50 -28.69
CA PHE A 192 15.56 23.52 -28.72
C PHE A 192 15.09 23.86 -27.30
N VAL A 193 15.64 24.94 -26.72
CA VAL A 193 14.97 25.70 -25.66
C VAL A 193 14.05 26.73 -26.33
N SER A 194 12.93 26.26 -26.86
CA SER A 194 11.82 27.17 -27.21
C SER A 194 11.34 27.85 -25.93
N HIS A 195 11.22 29.18 -25.94
CA HIS A 195 10.81 29.96 -24.76
C HIS A 195 9.58 29.35 -24.07
N VAL A 196 9.73 29.01 -22.80
CA VAL A 196 8.59 28.92 -21.89
C VAL A 196 8.08 30.35 -21.70
N PRO A 197 6.82 30.68 -22.07
CA PRO A 197 6.29 32.01 -21.83
C PRO A 197 6.14 32.23 -20.33
N GLU A 198 6.69 33.32 -19.81
CA GLU A 198 6.65 33.63 -18.38
C GLU A 198 5.20 33.78 -17.88
N LYS A 199 4.73 32.76 -17.17
CA LYS A 199 3.68 32.88 -16.16
C LYS A 199 4.24 32.41 -14.84
N SER A 200 4.34 33.35 -13.90
CA SER A 200 4.92 33.17 -12.58
C SER A 200 4.19 32.08 -11.79
N GLY A 201 4.84 30.92 -11.67
CA GLY A 201 4.54 29.83 -10.74
C GLY A 201 5.87 29.18 -10.35
N PRO A 202 6.02 28.66 -9.11
CA PRO A 202 7.33 28.30 -8.57
C PRO A 202 7.91 27.07 -9.28
N LEU A 203 8.92 27.31 -10.13
CA LEU A 203 9.92 26.30 -10.48
C LEU A 203 10.80 26.02 -9.26
N CYS A 204 11.34 24.80 -9.17
CA CYS A 204 12.01 24.29 -7.98
C CYS A 204 13.13 25.21 -7.46
N GLU A 205 12.94 25.80 -6.27
CA GLU A 205 14.05 26.35 -5.51
C GLU A 205 14.94 25.22 -4.97
N PRO A 206 16.27 25.32 -5.09
CA PRO A 206 17.15 24.58 -4.19
C PRO A 206 17.02 25.19 -2.79
N LEU A 207 16.75 24.36 -1.78
CA LEU A 207 16.62 24.80 -0.38
C LEU A 207 17.87 25.56 0.10
N ARG A 208 17.83 26.88 0.00
CA ARG A 208 18.76 27.81 0.63
C ARG A 208 18.14 28.27 1.94
N THR A 209 18.89 28.13 3.02
CA THR A 209 18.49 28.67 4.33
C THR A 209 18.30 30.19 4.24
N ALA A 210 17.12 30.66 4.62
CA ALA A 210 16.84 32.09 4.70
C ALA A 210 17.64 32.71 5.84
N ALA A 211 18.50 33.68 5.52
CA ALA A 211 19.15 34.55 6.49
C ALA A 211 18.44 35.92 6.48
N ILE A 212 17.96 36.35 7.65
CA ILE A 212 17.37 37.68 7.84
C ILE A 212 18.51 38.71 7.83
N PRO A 213 18.39 39.85 7.11
CA PRO A 213 19.49 40.79 6.94
C PRO A 213 19.71 41.66 8.19
N LEU A 214 20.99 41.90 8.53
CA LEU A 214 21.41 42.91 9.49
C LEU A 214 22.63 43.68 8.95
N PHE A 215 22.42 44.99 8.77
CA PHE A 215 23.40 46.06 8.52
C PHE A 215 24.26 46.04 7.25
N SER A 216 24.62 47.26 6.83
CA SER A 216 25.40 47.62 5.65
C SER A 216 26.77 48.19 6.03
N ASP A 217 27.63 48.37 5.01
CA ASP A 217 28.90 49.11 5.06
C ASP A 217 30.01 48.42 5.91
N LEU A 218 31.32 48.52 5.61
CA LEU A 218 32.09 49.57 4.94
C LEU A 218 33.18 49.01 3.99
N PHE A 219 33.66 49.87 3.08
CA PHE A 219 34.81 49.71 2.17
C PHE A 219 34.66 48.61 1.08
N GLY A 220 35.30 48.71 -0.09
CA GLY A 220 36.14 49.78 -0.66
C GLY A 220 36.52 49.49 -2.13
N LYS A 221 36.99 50.51 -2.86
CA LYS A 221 37.44 50.39 -4.28
C LYS A 221 38.67 49.45 -4.37
N VAL A 222 38.95 48.77 -5.49
CA VAL A 222 39.71 49.33 -6.64
C VAL A 222 39.62 48.40 -7.88
N SER A 223 39.71 49.00 -9.07
CA SER A 223 39.71 48.35 -10.39
C SER A 223 41.06 47.78 -10.84
N ARG A 224 41.06 46.81 -11.78
CA ARG A 224 41.90 46.86 -13.00
C ARG A 224 41.53 45.81 -14.07
N SER A 225 41.48 46.26 -15.32
CA SER A 225 41.63 45.50 -16.59
C SER A 225 43.14 45.46 -16.97
N PRO A 226 43.66 44.74 -18.02
CA PRO A 226 43.07 44.61 -19.37
C PRO A 226 43.37 43.31 -20.20
N LEU A 227 42.82 43.30 -21.43
CA LEU A 227 43.40 42.95 -22.77
C LEU A 227 44.84 42.35 -22.83
N GLN A 228 45.28 41.54 -23.82
CA GLN A 228 44.70 41.12 -25.12
C GLN A 228 45.43 39.90 -25.75
N ASN A 229 44.83 39.32 -26.80
CA ASN A 229 45.37 38.56 -27.96
C ASN A 229 46.83 38.04 -27.99
N ALA A 230 46.98 36.77 -28.43
CA ALA A 230 47.95 36.38 -29.47
C ALA A 230 47.53 35.08 -30.20
N THR A 231 47.70 35.03 -31.53
CA THR A 231 47.53 33.83 -32.38
C THR A 231 48.88 33.35 -32.90
N PHE A 232 49.07 32.05 -33.18
CA PHE A 232 50.02 31.60 -34.20
C PHE A 232 49.57 30.29 -34.90
N ASP A 233 50.24 29.95 -36.00
CA ASP A 233 49.66 29.22 -37.14
C ASP A 233 50.13 27.74 -37.31
N ARG A 234 49.58 27.10 -38.35
CA ARG A 234 49.75 25.72 -38.84
C ARG A 234 51.21 25.28 -39.07
N LEU A 235 51.40 23.96 -39.08
CA LEU A 235 52.21 23.28 -40.11
C LEU A 235 51.61 21.90 -40.49
N THR A 236 52.18 21.21 -41.49
CA THR A 236 51.43 20.26 -42.36
C THR A 236 52.13 18.93 -42.66
N ASN A 237 51.34 17.95 -43.13
CA ASN A 237 51.75 16.68 -43.80
C ASN A 237 52.37 15.61 -42.86
N LYS A 238 52.42 14.30 -43.21
CA LYS A 238 52.36 13.62 -44.53
C LYS A 238 51.52 12.31 -44.50
N ARG A 239 51.70 11.40 -45.47
CA ARG A 239 50.75 10.34 -45.91
C ARG A 239 51.44 8.95 -46.09
N ILE A 240 50.63 7.88 -46.23
CA ILE A 240 50.91 6.51 -46.79
C ILE A 240 51.13 5.43 -45.70
N GLY A 241 50.56 4.20 -45.76
CA GLY A 241 49.46 3.66 -46.60
C GLY A 241 49.51 2.13 -46.87
N LYS A 242 48.38 1.54 -47.34
CA LYS A 242 48.17 0.14 -47.88
C LYS A 242 48.48 -1.04 -46.90
N THR A 243 47.82 -2.21 -46.89
CA THR A 243 47.29 -3.09 -47.96
C THR A 243 46.09 -3.98 -47.50
N SER A 244 45.53 -4.78 -48.43
CA SER A 244 44.70 -6.01 -48.26
C SER A 244 45.14 -7.01 -49.37
N PRO A 245 44.53 -8.20 -49.69
CA PRO A 245 43.29 -8.87 -49.24
C PRO A 245 43.60 -10.31 -48.66
N LEU A 246 42.77 -11.38 -48.59
CA LEU A 246 41.86 -12.08 -49.54
C LEU A 246 40.94 -13.10 -48.80
N ALA A 247 40.00 -13.77 -49.50
CA ALA A 247 38.91 -14.55 -48.89
C ALA A 247 38.51 -15.87 -49.61
N TYR A 248 37.87 -16.79 -48.87
CA TYR A 248 37.03 -17.95 -49.29
C TYR A 248 36.35 -18.56 -48.03
N LEU A 249 35.39 -19.51 -48.05
CA LEU A 249 34.82 -20.33 -49.14
C LEU A 249 33.26 -20.31 -49.12
N LEU A 250 32.53 -21.43 -48.92
CA LEU A 250 31.07 -21.52 -49.19
C LEU A 250 30.24 -22.52 -48.34
N ARG A 251 28.95 -22.16 -48.18
CA ARG A 251 27.72 -22.99 -48.11
C ARG A 251 27.56 -24.10 -47.05
N ARG A 252 26.45 -23.98 -46.29
CA ARG A 252 25.32 -24.94 -46.36
C ARG A 252 23.99 -24.21 -46.09
N ARG A 253 22.93 -24.57 -46.84
CA ARG A 253 21.53 -24.17 -46.60
C ARG A 253 20.71 -25.43 -46.29
N LYS A 254 19.87 -25.39 -45.26
CA LYS A 254 18.61 -26.15 -45.21
C LYS A 254 17.47 -25.16 -44.99
N ARG A 255 16.33 -25.41 -45.65
CA ARG A 255 15.07 -24.70 -45.38
C ARG A 255 14.26 -25.55 -44.41
N TYR A 256 13.55 -24.92 -43.49
CA TYR A 256 12.28 -25.45 -43.01
C TYR A 256 11.17 -24.49 -43.41
N ARG A 257 9.95 -25.01 -43.48
CA ARG A 257 8.78 -24.42 -44.10
C ARG A 257 7.66 -24.48 -43.09
N ILE A 258 7.10 -23.33 -42.72
CA ILE A 258 5.94 -23.23 -41.85
C ILE A 258 4.74 -22.96 -42.76
N ASP A 259 3.91 -23.97 -42.98
CA ASP A 259 2.69 -23.84 -43.79
C ASP A 259 1.55 -23.27 -42.92
N ALA A 260 1.24 -21.98 -43.10
CA ALA A 260 0.10 -21.34 -42.45
C ALA A 260 -1.21 -21.75 -43.14
N LYS A 261 -2.01 -22.62 -42.48
CA LYS A 261 -3.35 -23.00 -42.96
C LYS A 261 -4.37 -21.88 -42.70
N LEU A 262 -4.64 -21.07 -43.72
CA LEU A 262 -5.87 -20.29 -43.83
C LEU A 262 -7.06 -21.22 -44.14
N VAL A 263 -8.16 -21.05 -43.42
CA VAL A 263 -9.49 -21.57 -43.79
C VAL A 263 -10.50 -20.44 -43.66
N ASN A 264 -11.22 -20.16 -44.74
CA ASN A 264 -12.26 -19.13 -44.82
C ASN A 264 -13.65 -19.72 -44.59
N SER A 265 -14.54 -19.01 -43.89
CA SER A 265 -15.99 -18.93 -44.17
C SER A 265 -16.74 -18.14 -43.07
N SER A 266 -17.96 -17.60 -43.28
CA SER A 266 -18.45 -16.69 -44.35
C SER A 266 -19.94 -16.39 -44.13
N SER A 267 -20.41 -15.16 -44.45
CA SER A 267 -21.84 -14.79 -44.61
C SER A 267 -22.69 -14.84 -43.30
N ASP A 268 -23.92 -14.34 -43.13
CA ASP A 268 -24.90 -13.46 -43.84
C ASP A 268 -25.94 -13.04 -42.72
N ARG A 269 -26.79 -11.99 -42.68
CA ARG A 269 -27.46 -11.09 -43.66
C ARG A 269 -27.70 -9.68 -43.09
N ARG A 270 -27.84 -8.71 -44.02
CA ARG A 270 -28.89 -7.66 -44.18
C ARG A 270 -29.73 -7.29 -42.93
N ARG A 271 -30.13 -6.02 -42.70
CA ARG A 271 -30.74 -5.07 -43.66
C ARG A 271 -30.80 -3.64 -43.05
N PRO A 272 -30.70 -2.54 -43.84
CA PRO A 272 -30.71 -1.17 -43.31
C PRO A 272 -32.12 -0.56 -43.16
N LEU A 273 -32.24 0.51 -42.36
CA LEU A 273 -33.42 1.40 -42.30
C LEU A 273 -33.03 2.89 -42.43
N LYS A 274 -34.00 3.73 -42.82
CA LYS A 274 -33.79 5.08 -43.36
C LYS A 274 -34.27 6.19 -42.42
N VAL A 275 -33.48 7.29 -42.41
CA VAL A 275 -33.93 8.70 -42.42
C VAL A 275 -34.87 9.18 -41.30
N ARG A 276 -34.40 10.16 -40.52
CA ARG A 276 -35.02 11.50 -40.51
C ARG A 276 -34.02 12.61 -40.13
N ARG A 277 -33.85 13.56 -41.05
CA ARG A 277 -33.19 14.86 -40.83
C ARG A 277 -34.29 15.86 -40.51
N LEU A 278 -34.17 16.59 -39.41
CA LEU A 278 -35.00 17.75 -39.09
C LEU A 278 -34.06 18.88 -38.70
N GLU A 279 -34.10 19.95 -39.50
CA GLU A 279 -33.38 21.20 -39.27
C GLU A 279 -34.40 22.31 -38.95
N ARG A 280 -33.86 23.47 -38.58
CA ARG A 280 -34.50 24.81 -38.56
C ARG A 280 -35.21 25.16 -37.22
N PRO A 281 -35.34 26.46 -36.89
CA PRO A 281 -34.29 27.10 -36.07
C PRO A 281 -34.85 28.10 -35.03
N LEU A 282 -33.98 28.94 -34.46
CA LEU A 282 -34.11 30.41 -34.23
C LEU A 282 -33.83 30.92 -32.80
N ARG A 283 -33.07 32.04 -32.80
CA ARG A 283 -33.19 33.22 -31.91
C ARG A 283 -32.86 33.09 -30.40
N SER A 284 -31.74 33.72 -30.04
CA SER A 284 -31.72 34.68 -28.91
C SER A 284 -32.47 35.97 -29.30
N PRO A 285 -32.73 36.92 -28.39
CA PRO A 285 -31.74 38.01 -28.18
C PRO A 285 -31.69 38.68 -26.79
N TYR A 286 -30.66 39.53 -26.59
CA TYR A 286 -30.45 40.51 -25.50
C TYR A 286 -30.18 39.96 -24.08
N GLY A 287 -29.51 40.70 -23.17
CA GLY A 287 -29.09 42.12 -23.22
C GLY A 287 -27.59 42.42 -23.00
N ARG A 288 -27.24 43.71 -22.92
CA ARG A 288 -25.87 44.26 -22.76
C ARG A 288 -25.78 45.21 -21.55
N ALA A 289 -24.70 45.11 -20.76
CA ALA A 289 -24.00 46.15 -19.98
C ALA A 289 -22.81 45.47 -19.27
N GLY A 290 -21.74 46.10 -18.78
CA GLY A 290 -21.27 47.50 -18.79
C GLY A 290 -20.00 47.56 -17.89
N PRO A 291 -18.95 48.36 -18.19
CA PRO A 291 -17.60 48.14 -17.61
C PRO A 291 -17.18 49.09 -16.47
N GLY A 292 -16.13 48.68 -15.72
CA GLY A 292 -15.40 49.49 -14.72
C GLY A 292 -15.52 48.93 -13.28
N ALA A 293 -14.59 49.22 -12.35
CA ALA A 293 -13.29 49.88 -12.45
C ALA A 293 -12.38 49.48 -11.26
N VAL A 294 -11.11 49.91 -11.26
CA VAL A 294 -10.12 49.69 -10.19
C VAL A 294 -10.25 50.76 -9.09
N LEU A 295 -9.93 50.41 -7.83
CA LEU A 295 -9.55 51.39 -6.80
C LEU A 295 -8.43 50.84 -5.88
N ILE A 296 -7.66 51.75 -5.28
CA ILE A 296 -6.49 51.50 -4.43
C ILE A 296 -6.58 52.40 -3.19
N ASN A 297 -6.23 51.87 -2.00
CA ASN A 297 -5.64 52.56 -0.83
C ASN A 297 -5.21 51.45 0.19
N ILE A 298 -4.07 51.40 0.88
CA ILE A 298 -3.00 52.34 1.31
C ILE A 298 -3.16 52.90 2.73
N ILE A 299 -2.41 52.26 3.66
CA ILE A 299 -1.76 52.76 4.90
C ILE A 299 -2.62 53.30 6.07
N THR A 300 -2.54 52.60 7.21
CA THR A 300 -1.91 53.09 8.47
C THR A 300 -1.74 51.90 9.44
N GLY A 301 -0.88 52.02 10.46
CA GLY A 301 -0.65 50.96 11.45
C GLY A 301 -0.17 51.50 12.81
N VAL A 302 -0.52 50.81 13.89
CA VAL A 302 -0.20 51.16 15.28
C VAL A 302 -0.02 49.87 16.12
N SER A 303 0.97 49.87 17.02
CA SER A 303 1.19 48.91 18.13
C SER A 303 1.08 49.69 19.47
N PRO A 304 1.09 49.12 20.70
CA PRO A 304 1.42 47.74 21.17
C PRO A 304 0.25 47.20 22.10
N PRO A 305 0.39 46.37 23.17
CA PRO A 305 1.56 45.67 23.75
C PRO A 305 1.41 44.18 24.15
N HIS A 306 2.55 43.66 24.60
CA HIS A 306 2.90 42.34 25.16
C HIS A 306 1.90 41.64 26.09
N TYR A 307 1.87 40.31 26.00
CA TYR A 307 2.08 39.39 27.13
C TYR A 307 2.83 38.14 26.65
N ASP A 308 3.75 37.62 27.45
CA ASP A 308 4.69 36.56 27.03
C ASP A 308 4.16 35.14 27.27
N PHE A 309 4.49 34.23 26.34
CA PHE A 309 4.52 32.79 26.59
C PHE A 309 5.77 32.18 25.94
N VAL A 310 6.61 31.54 26.74
CA VAL A 310 7.89 30.96 26.29
C VAL A 310 7.69 29.51 25.84
N VAL A 311 8.10 29.21 24.61
CA VAL A 311 8.26 27.84 24.11
C VAL A 311 9.73 27.63 23.71
N TYR A 312 10.39 26.66 24.31
CA TYR A 312 11.80 26.36 24.03
C TYR A 312 11.95 25.60 22.70
N TYR A 313 12.81 26.12 21.82
CA TYR A 313 13.43 25.37 20.72
C TYR A 313 14.94 25.49 20.84
N VAL A 314 15.64 24.37 21.03
CA VAL A 314 17.11 24.34 21.08
C VAL A 314 17.63 23.88 19.72
N LEU A 315 18.17 24.82 18.95
CA LEU A 315 18.97 24.53 17.76
C LEU A 315 20.44 24.34 18.17
N CYS A 316 21.01 23.20 17.82
CA CYS A 316 22.43 22.93 18.04
C CYS A 316 23.22 23.09 16.73
N GLN A 317 24.12 24.08 16.68
CA GLN A 317 25.13 24.23 15.63
C GLN A 317 26.50 24.40 16.29
N PHE A 318 27.50 23.68 15.79
CA PHE A 318 28.89 24.14 15.85
C PHE A 318 29.67 23.69 14.61
N CYS A 319 30.43 24.61 14.03
CA CYS A 319 31.36 24.31 12.95
C CYS A 319 32.77 24.05 13.52
N VAL A 320 33.56 23.24 12.80
CA VAL A 320 35.02 23.24 12.94
C VAL A 320 35.64 23.48 11.57
N ARG A 321 36.42 24.56 11.46
CA ARG A 321 37.43 24.75 10.41
C ARG A 321 38.75 24.99 11.12
N ALA A 322 39.73 24.11 10.92
CA ALA A 322 41.06 24.25 11.51
C ALA A 322 41.98 25.07 10.60
N GLY A 323 42.81 25.93 11.20
CA GLY A 323 43.84 26.69 10.49
C GLY A 323 44.65 27.59 11.43
N CYS A 324 45.96 27.32 11.53
CA CYS A 324 47.00 28.14 12.17
C CYS A 324 47.08 28.22 13.72
N ALA A 325 47.80 27.25 14.28
CA ALA A 325 49.08 27.42 15.01
C ALA A 325 49.19 28.17 16.38
N VAL A 326 50.30 27.85 17.08
CA VAL A 326 50.86 28.48 18.31
C VAL A 326 50.14 28.14 19.63
N ARG A 327 50.78 27.94 20.79
CA ARG A 327 52.04 27.26 21.21
C ARG A 327 51.98 27.12 22.75
N LEU A 328 52.68 26.14 23.32
CA LEU A 328 52.76 25.85 24.77
C LEU A 328 53.03 27.06 25.69
N ALA A 329 52.38 27.08 26.86
CA ALA A 329 52.85 27.69 28.11
C ALA A 329 52.15 26.99 29.31
N GLU A 330 52.73 27.05 30.51
CA GLU A 330 52.38 26.18 31.65
C GLU A 330 51.84 26.93 32.89
N ASN A 331 51.29 26.17 33.85
CA ASN A 331 51.24 26.44 35.30
C ASN A 331 50.53 27.70 35.85
N GLY A 332 49.54 27.50 36.73
CA GLY A 332 49.53 28.28 37.99
C GLY A 332 48.23 28.63 38.73
N VAL A 333 47.84 27.80 39.71
CA VAL A 333 47.48 28.23 41.10
C VAL A 333 46.22 29.12 41.38
N ARG A 334 45.19 28.46 41.96
CA ARG A 334 44.23 28.91 43.02
C ARG A 334 43.25 30.07 42.79
N GLY A 335 41.95 29.73 42.87
CA GLY A 335 40.84 30.58 43.35
C GLY A 335 39.88 29.75 44.21
N LYS A 336 39.15 30.36 45.18
CA LYS A 336 38.24 29.65 46.12
C LYS A 336 36.78 29.62 45.63
N MET A 337 36.03 28.61 46.06
CA MET A 337 34.56 28.50 45.90
C MET A 337 33.81 29.55 46.74
N VAL A 338 32.70 30.08 46.22
CA VAL A 338 31.40 30.21 46.92
C VAL A 338 30.26 30.13 45.89
N GLY A 339 29.28 29.24 46.11
CA GLY A 339 27.85 29.37 45.72
C GLY A 339 27.45 29.47 44.24
N GLY A 340 26.65 28.52 43.75
CA GLY A 340 25.86 28.66 42.52
C GLY A 340 25.74 27.36 41.71
N SER A 341 24.62 26.64 41.84
CA SER A 341 24.44 25.32 41.21
C SER A 341 23.97 25.42 39.74
N TRP A 342 24.79 24.92 38.81
CA TRP A 342 24.34 24.41 37.51
C TRP A 342 25.17 23.17 37.17
N VAL A 343 24.54 22.00 37.12
CA VAL A 343 25.19 20.74 36.72
C VAL A 343 24.61 20.30 35.37
N GLY A 344 25.37 20.54 34.30
CA GLY A 344 25.16 19.85 33.03
C GLY A 344 25.96 18.55 33.01
N VAL A 345 25.29 17.40 32.82
CA VAL A 345 25.96 16.11 32.69
C VAL A 345 26.18 15.79 31.22
N LEU A 346 27.44 15.56 30.84
CA LEU A 346 27.83 15.09 29.51
C LEU A 346 27.97 13.56 29.56
N VAL A 347 27.14 12.83 28.81
CA VAL A 347 27.31 11.36 28.67
C VAL A 347 28.21 11.08 27.47
N VAL A 348 29.39 10.50 27.74
CA VAL A 348 30.34 10.07 26.70
C VAL A 348 30.25 8.55 26.57
N LEU A 349 29.76 8.07 25.43
CA LEU A 349 29.90 6.67 25.03
C LEU A 349 31.24 6.51 24.29
N GLY A 350 32.14 5.72 24.86
CA GLY A 350 33.50 5.54 24.35
C GLY A 350 33.57 4.56 23.18
N ALA A 351 34.16 4.98 22.06
CA ALA A 351 34.48 4.09 20.96
C ALA A 351 35.78 3.32 21.24
N VAL A 352 35.69 2.00 21.41
CA VAL A 352 36.85 1.10 21.40
C VAL A 352 37.13 0.73 19.94
N GLY A 353 38.17 1.33 19.36
CA GLY A 353 38.51 1.13 17.95
C GLY A 353 39.37 -0.11 17.70
N TRP A 354 38.99 -0.90 16.70
CA TRP A 354 39.89 -1.77 15.93
C TRP A 354 39.93 -1.26 14.48
N GLY A 355 41.12 -1.23 13.87
CA GLY A 355 41.34 -0.58 12.58
C GLY A 355 41.36 -1.55 11.40
N GLY A 356 40.69 -1.17 10.31
CA GLY A 356 40.68 -1.91 9.03
C GLY A 356 39.87 -1.17 7.96
N GLU A 357 40.58 -0.61 6.99
CA GLU A 357 40.15 -0.11 5.66
C GLU A 357 38.66 0.26 5.40
N GLY A 358 38.42 1.55 5.13
CA GLY A 358 37.89 1.90 3.80
C GLY A 358 36.38 2.01 3.55
N HIS A 359 35.50 2.11 4.56
CA HIS A 359 34.06 2.34 4.31
C HIS A 359 33.58 3.79 4.50
N LYS A 360 32.79 4.29 3.55
CA LYS A 360 32.00 5.54 3.68
C LYS A 360 30.70 5.23 4.40
N SER A 361 30.45 5.85 5.55
CA SER A 361 29.17 5.74 6.26
C SER A 361 28.16 6.77 5.76
N SER A 362 26.99 6.30 5.34
CA SER A 362 25.80 7.12 5.06
C SER A 362 24.71 6.79 6.08
N TYR A 363 24.82 7.34 7.29
CA TYR A 363 23.80 7.14 8.32
C TYR A 363 22.49 7.84 7.92
N SER A 364 21.40 7.08 7.81
CA SER A 364 20.07 7.64 7.63
C SER A 364 19.61 8.33 8.92
N TYR A 365 18.94 9.48 8.77
CA TYR A 365 18.22 10.16 9.84
C TYR A 365 17.20 9.24 10.53
N GLN A 366 16.65 8.26 9.79
CA GLN A 366 15.74 7.24 10.34
C GLN A 366 16.43 6.29 11.32
N TYR A 367 17.70 5.92 11.10
CA TYR A 367 18.43 4.99 11.98
C TYR A 367 18.73 5.64 13.34
N VAL A 368 19.23 6.87 13.33
CA VAL A 368 19.47 7.65 14.56
C VAL A 368 18.16 7.89 15.31
N ARG A 369 17.06 8.13 14.57
CA ARG A 369 15.73 8.26 15.16
C ARG A 369 15.19 6.93 15.72
N GLN A 370 15.37 5.80 15.04
CA GLN A 370 14.95 4.49 15.55
C GLN A 370 15.63 4.17 16.88
N GLU A 371 16.94 4.39 17.01
CA GLU A 371 17.64 4.19 18.29
C GLU A 371 17.21 5.20 19.37
N PHE A 372 16.86 6.44 19.00
CA PHE A 372 16.28 7.41 19.94
C PHE A 372 14.89 6.97 20.43
N ASP A 373 14.01 6.58 19.49
CA ASP A 373 12.67 6.07 19.77
C ASP A 373 12.71 4.71 20.49
N ARG A 374 13.79 3.91 20.34
CA ARG A 374 14.07 2.65 21.06
C ARG A 374 14.38 2.89 22.54
N ILE A 375 15.17 3.92 22.86
CA ILE A 375 15.54 4.29 24.23
C ILE A 375 14.31 4.76 25.05
N PHE A 376 13.37 5.47 24.42
CA PHE A 376 12.17 5.97 25.11
C PHE A 376 10.98 5.00 25.10
N GLN A 377 11.04 3.89 24.34
CA GLN A 377 10.01 2.84 24.31
C GLN A 377 10.31 1.60 25.18
N ASP A 378 11.37 1.67 25.99
CA ASP A 378 11.73 0.61 26.94
C ASP A 378 11.21 0.98 28.34
N ASP A 379 10.21 0.24 28.82
CA ASP A 379 9.59 0.46 30.14
C ASP A 379 10.54 0.16 31.31
N GLU A 380 11.56 -0.69 31.13
CA GLU A 380 12.61 -0.84 32.15
C GLU A 380 13.54 0.37 32.15
N ALA A 381 13.97 0.85 30.98
CA ALA A 381 14.80 2.06 30.89
C ALA A 381 14.10 3.29 31.48
N ASN A 382 12.80 3.45 31.20
CA ASN A 382 11.96 4.50 31.79
C ASN A 382 11.82 4.33 33.32
N ARG A 383 11.60 3.11 33.83
CA ARG A 383 11.59 2.83 35.28
C ARG A 383 12.92 3.17 35.96
N TRP A 384 14.06 2.84 35.34
CA TRP A 384 15.38 3.20 35.83
C TRP A 384 15.64 4.72 35.80
N LEU A 385 15.19 5.43 34.76
CA LEU A 385 15.24 6.91 34.75
C LEU A 385 14.41 7.53 35.88
N CYS A 386 13.20 7.04 36.11
CA CYS A 386 12.35 7.50 37.22
C CYS A 386 13.02 7.31 38.59
N LEU A 387 13.65 6.14 38.82
CA LEU A 387 14.38 5.84 40.05
C LEU A 387 15.64 6.69 40.25
N VAL A 388 16.35 7.04 39.18
CA VAL A 388 17.63 7.77 39.25
C VAL A 388 17.43 9.29 39.34
N PHE A 389 16.42 9.86 38.67
CA PHE A 389 16.26 11.32 38.55
C PHE A 389 15.12 11.91 39.39
N GLY A 390 14.23 11.10 39.97
CA GLY A 390 13.17 11.57 40.88
C GLY A 390 12.10 12.47 40.23
N LEU A 391 12.08 12.57 38.91
CA LEU A 391 11.14 13.39 38.12
C LEU A 391 9.77 12.71 37.99
N CYS A 392 9.16 12.38 39.12
CA CYS A 392 7.78 11.90 39.18
C CYS A 392 6.79 13.07 39.00
N THR A 393 6.70 13.62 37.78
CA THR A 393 5.43 14.21 37.34
C THR A 393 4.44 13.06 37.19
N ILE A 394 3.65 12.82 38.24
CA ILE A 394 2.60 11.80 38.24
C ILE A 394 1.54 12.23 37.23
N ASP A 395 1.61 11.70 36.01
CA ASP A 395 0.58 11.92 35.00
C ASP A 395 -0.67 11.09 35.37
N PRO A 396 -1.79 11.72 35.75
CA PRO A 396 -2.92 11.02 36.35
C PRO A 396 -3.80 10.36 35.28
N GLY A 397 -3.23 9.39 34.56
CA GLY A 397 -3.85 8.75 33.40
C GLY A 397 -3.37 7.32 33.10
N PHE A 398 -2.12 6.96 33.40
CA PHE A 398 -1.62 5.59 33.20
C PHE A 398 -2.04 4.64 34.33
N GLY A 399 -3.32 4.30 34.37
CA GLY A 399 -3.73 2.97 34.84
C GLY A 399 -3.30 1.92 33.81
N GLU A 400 -2.99 0.70 34.27
CA GLU A 400 -2.77 -0.43 33.37
C GLU A 400 -4.04 -0.62 32.52
N LYS A 401 -3.93 -0.44 31.19
CA LYS A 401 -5.03 -0.76 30.28
C LYS A 401 -5.31 -2.26 30.38
N PRO A 402 -6.58 -2.70 30.40
CA PRO A 402 -6.91 -4.11 30.54
C PRO A 402 -6.31 -4.91 29.38
N GLU A 403 -5.32 -5.76 29.67
CA GLU A 403 -4.76 -6.67 28.67
C GLU A 403 -5.83 -7.64 28.15
N LEU A 404 -5.64 -8.11 26.91
CA LEU A 404 -6.44 -9.18 26.35
C LEU A 404 -6.10 -10.49 27.07
N GLY A 405 -7.12 -11.16 27.59
CA GLY A 405 -6.96 -12.45 28.24
C GLY A 405 -6.55 -13.52 27.23
N LEU A 406 -5.45 -14.21 27.52
CA LEU A 406 -5.02 -15.37 26.73
C LEU A 406 -6.05 -16.50 26.83
N VAL A 407 -6.60 -16.94 25.69
CA VAL A 407 -7.57 -18.04 25.62
C VAL A 407 -6.88 -19.35 25.24
N TYR A 408 -6.06 -19.32 24.19
CA TYR A 408 -5.29 -20.48 23.72
C TYR A 408 -3.91 -20.05 23.22
N GLN A 409 -2.93 -20.95 23.29
CA GLN A 409 -1.61 -20.76 22.71
C GLN A 409 -1.01 -22.08 22.22
N TRP A 410 -0.12 -21.99 21.24
CA TRP A 410 0.58 -23.11 20.62
C TRP A 410 2.05 -22.78 20.37
N SER A 411 2.94 -23.74 20.61
CA SER A 411 4.26 -23.78 19.96
C SER A 411 4.19 -24.37 18.55
N GLN A 412 3.31 -25.36 18.38
CA GLN A 412 2.91 -25.99 17.12
C GLN A 412 1.48 -26.53 17.25
N LEU A 413 0.79 -26.71 16.14
CA LEU A 413 -0.59 -27.21 16.14
C LEU A 413 -0.61 -28.74 16.06
N GLU A 414 -1.63 -29.32 16.70
CA GLU A 414 -1.87 -30.77 16.77
C GLU A 414 -3.33 -31.04 16.45
N PHE A 415 -3.61 -32.17 15.80
CA PHE A 415 -4.93 -32.46 15.23
C PHE A 415 -5.58 -33.70 15.83
N ASP A 416 -6.92 -33.75 15.81
CA ASP A 416 -7.73 -34.79 16.47
C ASP A 416 -7.76 -36.11 15.66
N TYR A 417 -6.58 -36.72 15.51
CA TYR A 417 -6.39 -38.00 14.84
C TYR A 417 -7.03 -39.15 15.63
N ALA A 418 -7.63 -40.11 14.91
CA ALA A 418 -8.30 -41.27 15.52
C ALA A 418 -7.33 -42.23 16.24
N SER A 419 -6.03 -42.22 15.91
CA SER A 419 -5.00 -42.98 16.61
C SER A 419 -3.60 -42.36 16.40
N PRO A 420 -2.62 -42.67 17.26
CA PRO A 420 -1.22 -42.27 17.04
C PRO A 420 -0.65 -42.79 15.71
N SER A 421 -1.08 -43.99 15.27
CA SER A 421 -0.66 -44.57 13.99
C SER A 421 -1.21 -43.81 12.79
N ALA A 422 -2.41 -43.23 12.88
CA ALA A 422 -2.92 -42.33 11.85
C ALA A 422 -2.10 -41.04 11.78
N ARG A 423 -1.84 -40.40 12.94
CA ARG A 423 -0.96 -39.22 13.02
C ARG A 423 0.44 -39.50 12.45
N GLN A 424 0.98 -40.71 12.66
CA GLN A 424 2.28 -41.09 12.13
C GLN A 424 2.24 -41.32 10.61
N ALA A 425 1.18 -41.93 10.06
CA ALA A 425 1.04 -42.13 8.62
C ALA A 425 1.02 -40.79 7.85
N ASP A 426 0.24 -39.80 8.32
CA ASP A 426 0.22 -38.45 7.76
C ASP A 426 1.58 -37.73 7.91
N ILE A 427 2.45 -38.13 8.84
CA ILE A 427 3.83 -37.61 8.97
C ILE A 427 4.78 -38.33 8.00
N ASP A 428 4.66 -39.65 7.88
CA ASP A 428 5.49 -40.49 7.00
C ASP A 428 5.24 -40.16 5.52
N ASP A 429 4.02 -39.75 5.14
CA ASP A 429 3.67 -39.30 3.78
C ASP A 429 3.71 -37.78 3.55
N LYS A 430 4.04 -37.00 4.61
CA LYS A 430 4.07 -35.53 4.67
C LYS A 430 2.73 -34.78 4.51
N THR A 431 1.58 -35.45 4.61
CA THR A 431 0.27 -34.76 4.75
C THR A 431 0.24 -33.83 5.98
N PHE A 432 1.02 -34.16 7.02
CA PHE A 432 1.27 -33.35 8.21
C PHE A 432 2.76 -33.20 8.49
N ILE A 433 3.25 -31.96 8.53
CA ILE A 433 4.61 -31.63 8.97
C ILE A 433 4.47 -30.84 10.29
N PRO A 434 4.84 -31.41 11.45
CA PRO A 434 4.78 -30.71 12.73
C PRO A 434 5.56 -29.39 12.69
N GLY A 435 4.91 -28.30 13.12
CA GLY A 435 5.47 -26.94 13.08
C GLY A 435 5.12 -26.10 11.84
N GLN A 436 4.82 -26.69 10.68
CA GLN A 436 4.55 -25.95 9.43
C GLN A 436 3.12 -25.40 9.30
N SER A 437 2.15 -25.96 10.02
CA SER A 437 0.79 -25.40 10.04
C SER A 437 0.77 -23.99 10.64
N THR A 438 0.29 -23.00 9.90
CA THR A 438 0.20 -21.60 10.35
C THR A 438 -1.26 -21.12 10.44
N PRO A 439 -1.78 -20.81 11.65
CA PRO A 439 -3.14 -20.29 11.83
C PRO A 439 -3.26 -18.80 11.51
N ILE A 440 -4.32 -18.42 10.80
CA ILE A 440 -4.51 -17.04 10.27
C ILE A 440 -5.75 -16.33 10.82
N ASP A 441 -6.85 -17.04 11.13
CA ASP A 441 -8.10 -16.44 11.60
C ASP A 441 -8.70 -17.20 12.79
N VAL A 442 -9.53 -16.50 13.56
CA VAL A 442 -10.32 -17.06 14.66
C VAL A 442 -11.77 -16.60 14.52
N ASP A 443 -12.76 -17.44 14.83
CA ASP A 443 -14.15 -16.99 15.02
C ASP A 443 -14.88 -17.83 16.09
N VAL A 444 -15.90 -17.27 16.75
CA VAL A 444 -16.48 -17.86 17.97
C VAL A 444 -17.99 -18.04 17.89
N HIS A 445 -18.41 -19.30 17.86
CA HIS A 445 -19.82 -19.68 17.95
C HIS A 445 -20.24 -19.82 19.42
N TYR A 446 -21.03 -18.84 19.89
CA TYR A 446 -21.74 -18.92 21.16
C TYR A 446 -23.03 -19.74 21.02
N SER A 447 -23.09 -20.89 21.69
CA SER A 447 -24.25 -21.78 21.60
C SER A 447 -25.38 -21.32 22.51
N PHE A 448 -26.55 -21.03 21.93
CA PHE A 448 -27.79 -20.79 22.68
C PHE A 448 -28.51 -22.08 23.11
N ALA A 449 -28.09 -23.24 22.60
CA ALA A 449 -28.65 -24.53 23.01
C ALA A 449 -27.95 -25.06 24.28
N PRO A 450 -28.68 -25.41 25.36
CA PRO A 450 -28.13 -25.60 26.72
C PRO A 450 -27.19 -26.80 26.90
N HIS A 451 -26.96 -27.60 25.86
CA HIS A 451 -26.07 -28.76 25.86
C HIS A 451 -25.00 -28.76 24.76
N LYS A 452 -25.01 -27.79 23.83
CA LYS A 452 -23.90 -27.57 22.89
C LYS A 452 -22.90 -26.60 23.53
N LYS A 453 -21.62 -26.95 23.55
CA LYS A 453 -20.53 -26.05 23.97
C LYS A 453 -20.38 -24.88 22.99
N ASN A 454 -19.80 -23.78 23.47
CA ASN A 454 -19.21 -22.77 22.60
C ASN A 454 -18.07 -23.38 21.78
N ARG A 455 -17.79 -22.84 20.60
CA ARG A 455 -16.73 -23.34 19.71
C ARG A 455 -15.89 -22.18 19.21
N VAL A 456 -14.58 -22.32 19.35
CA VAL A 456 -13.59 -21.42 18.74
C VAL A 456 -13.09 -22.11 17.47
N PHE A 457 -13.42 -21.53 16.33
CA PHE A 457 -12.94 -21.94 15.01
C PHE A 457 -11.59 -21.32 14.74
N VAL A 458 -10.73 -22.04 14.00
CA VAL A 458 -9.42 -21.57 13.54
C VAL A 458 -9.17 -22.04 12.11
N THR A 459 -8.51 -21.21 11.32
CA THR A 459 -8.16 -21.48 9.91
C THR A 459 -6.66 -21.63 9.72
N MET A 460 -6.25 -22.57 8.87
CA MET A 460 -4.86 -22.82 8.48
C MET A 460 -4.77 -22.96 6.95
N PRO A 461 -4.58 -21.88 6.18
CA PRO A 461 -4.52 -21.96 4.72
C PRO A 461 -3.31 -22.77 4.25
N ARG A 462 -3.52 -23.59 3.21
CA ARG A 462 -2.51 -24.52 2.65
C ARG A 462 -1.54 -23.83 1.68
N PHE A 463 -0.85 -22.79 2.15
CA PHE A 463 0.24 -22.13 1.41
C PHE A 463 1.61 -22.80 1.63
N GLN A 464 1.75 -23.63 2.67
CA GLN A 464 2.89 -24.50 2.95
C GLN A 464 2.49 -25.99 2.89
N GLU A 465 3.47 -26.89 2.71
CA GLU A 465 3.28 -28.34 2.81
C GLU A 465 2.93 -28.78 4.25
N GLY A 466 2.38 -29.98 4.42
CA GLY A 466 2.19 -30.55 5.76
C GLY A 466 1.06 -29.93 6.59
N ILE A 467 0.03 -29.39 5.94
CA ILE A 467 -1.15 -28.79 6.59
C ILE A 467 -2.37 -29.72 6.39
N PRO A 468 -2.63 -30.68 7.31
CA PRO A 468 -3.61 -31.74 7.10
C PRO A 468 -5.06 -31.23 7.20
N VAL A 469 -5.29 -30.18 8.00
CA VAL A 469 -6.60 -29.57 8.26
C VAL A 469 -6.52 -28.08 7.96
N THR A 470 -7.44 -27.54 7.14
CA THR A 470 -7.43 -26.10 6.80
C THR A 470 -8.47 -25.26 7.55
N VAL A 471 -9.45 -25.90 8.20
CA VAL A 471 -10.38 -25.24 9.14
C VAL A 471 -10.86 -26.26 10.18
N GLY A 472 -10.86 -25.88 11.45
CA GLY A 472 -11.21 -26.75 12.55
C GLY A 472 -11.68 -26.00 13.78
N VAL A 473 -12.02 -26.76 14.82
CA VAL A 473 -12.48 -26.26 16.13
C VAL A 473 -11.46 -26.63 17.20
N VAL A 474 -11.03 -25.66 18.01
CA VAL A 474 -10.14 -25.90 19.15
C VAL A 474 -10.88 -26.71 20.22
N THR A 475 -10.22 -27.74 20.77
CA THR A 475 -10.81 -28.63 21.77
C THR A 475 -10.17 -28.45 23.16
N ASP A 476 -10.83 -28.99 24.19
CA ASP A 476 -10.29 -29.04 25.55
C ASP A 476 -9.11 -30.03 25.71
N LYS A 477 -8.86 -30.88 24.69
CA LYS A 477 -7.76 -31.86 24.71
C LYS A 477 -6.43 -31.15 24.44
N LYS A 478 -5.34 -31.66 25.00
CA LYS A 478 -3.97 -31.17 24.73
C LYS A 478 -3.02 -32.32 24.41
N LEU A 479 -2.05 -32.06 23.54
CA LEU A 479 -0.90 -32.91 23.27
C LEU A 479 0.35 -32.05 23.44
N ASN A 480 1.28 -32.44 24.31
CA ASN A 480 2.49 -31.68 24.64
C ASN A 480 2.18 -30.20 24.99
N ASN A 481 1.17 -29.98 25.82
CA ASN A 481 0.57 -28.68 26.21
C ASN A 481 -0.13 -27.87 25.10
N ASN A 482 0.04 -28.22 23.82
CA ASN A 482 -0.66 -27.60 22.69
C ASN A 482 -2.13 -28.06 22.63
N PRO A 483 -3.12 -27.15 22.53
CA PRO A 483 -4.53 -27.50 22.30
C PRO A 483 -4.74 -28.26 20.98
N ILE A 484 -5.51 -29.34 21.01
CA ILE A 484 -5.81 -30.15 19.82
C ILE A 484 -6.97 -29.53 19.04
N ILE A 485 -6.84 -29.47 17.71
CA ILE A 485 -7.87 -29.00 16.78
C ILE A 485 -8.58 -30.18 16.12
N SER A 486 -9.91 -30.20 16.18
CA SER A 486 -10.74 -31.18 15.48
C SER A 486 -11.21 -30.62 14.12
N PRO A 487 -10.98 -31.30 12.98
CA PRO A 487 -11.31 -30.77 11.65
C PRO A 487 -12.80 -30.56 11.44
N TYR A 488 -13.16 -29.39 10.88
CA TYR A 488 -14.56 -29.03 10.64
C TYR A 488 -14.96 -29.23 9.16
N PRO A 489 -16.17 -29.76 8.86
CA PRO A 489 -17.08 -30.43 9.78
C PRO A 489 -16.62 -31.86 10.13
N SER A 490 -15.70 -32.44 9.35
CA SER A 490 -15.05 -33.74 9.63
C SER A 490 -13.80 -33.92 8.76
N TRP A 491 -12.92 -34.87 9.14
CA TRP A 491 -11.73 -35.29 8.37
C TRP A 491 -11.98 -35.50 6.86
N GLU A 492 -13.13 -36.07 6.47
CA GLU A 492 -13.46 -36.35 5.05
C GLU A 492 -13.50 -35.10 4.16
N TRP A 493 -13.68 -33.90 4.72
CA TRP A 493 -13.66 -32.66 3.94
C TRP A 493 -12.26 -32.12 3.66
N HIS A 494 -11.25 -32.59 4.39
CA HIS A 494 -9.86 -32.14 4.30
C HIS A 494 -8.98 -33.09 3.49
N LYS A 495 -9.37 -34.36 3.36
CA LYS A 495 -8.66 -35.41 2.59
C LYS A 495 -8.68 -35.16 1.09
N ASN A 496 -7.62 -35.61 0.41
CA ASN A 496 -7.49 -35.60 -1.06
C ASN A 496 -7.93 -34.28 -1.73
N PRO A 497 -7.49 -33.10 -1.25
CA PRO A 497 -8.07 -31.82 -1.69
C PRO A 497 -7.89 -31.58 -3.20
N ALA A 498 -6.77 -32.02 -3.78
CA ALA A 498 -6.48 -31.97 -5.21
C ALA A 498 -7.42 -32.83 -6.11
N SER A 499 -8.23 -33.72 -5.52
CA SER A 499 -9.27 -34.45 -6.28
C SER A 499 -10.46 -33.58 -6.69
N CYS A 500 -10.55 -32.36 -6.14
CA CYS A 500 -11.66 -31.42 -6.31
C CYS A 500 -13.06 -31.99 -6.00
N GLY A 501 -13.14 -33.04 -5.17
CA GLY A 501 -14.38 -33.72 -4.81
C GLY A 501 -15.50 -32.82 -4.26
N ARG A 502 -16.74 -33.30 -4.34
CA ARG A 502 -17.95 -32.51 -4.00
C ARG A 502 -17.94 -31.97 -2.56
N ASN A 503 -17.45 -32.76 -1.61
CA ASN A 503 -17.34 -32.38 -0.19
C ASN A 503 -15.88 -32.04 0.15
N ARG A 504 -15.27 -31.11 -0.58
CA ARG A 504 -13.91 -30.59 -0.30
C ARG A 504 -13.94 -29.27 0.48
N ILE A 505 -12.86 -29.03 1.23
CA ILE A 505 -12.31 -27.72 1.57
C ILE A 505 -10.81 -27.79 1.23
N VAL A 506 -10.35 -27.00 0.27
CA VAL A 506 -8.97 -27.05 -0.24
C VAL A 506 -8.05 -26.18 0.60
N SER A 507 -8.35 -24.89 0.77
CA SER A 507 -7.53 -23.97 1.57
C SER A 507 -8.31 -22.72 1.98
N VAL A 508 -8.34 -22.41 3.27
CA VAL A 508 -9.14 -21.33 3.86
C VAL A 508 -8.25 -20.35 4.63
N TYR A 509 -8.28 -19.08 4.24
CA TYR A 509 -7.60 -18.01 4.99
C TYR A 509 -8.45 -17.49 6.15
N ARG A 510 -9.71 -17.11 5.89
CA ARG A 510 -10.63 -16.52 6.87
C ARG A 510 -12.05 -17.08 6.77
N VAL A 511 -12.76 -17.00 7.89
CA VAL A 511 -14.17 -17.40 8.03
C VAL A 511 -15.00 -16.25 8.63
N LEU A 512 -16.32 -16.38 8.58
CA LEU A 512 -17.22 -15.45 9.27
C LEU A 512 -18.48 -16.17 9.77
N ILE A 513 -18.78 -16.06 11.06
CA ILE A 513 -20.03 -16.51 11.68
C ILE A 513 -21.03 -15.36 11.68
N ASP A 514 -22.13 -15.51 10.94
CA ASP A 514 -23.12 -14.43 10.81
C ASP A 514 -24.17 -14.41 11.93
N GLU A 515 -24.98 -13.34 11.95
CA GLU A 515 -26.02 -13.12 12.97
C GLU A 515 -27.08 -14.25 12.99
N CYS A 516 -27.12 -15.10 11.96
CA CYS A 516 -28.03 -16.22 11.79
C CYS A 516 -27.42 -17.57 12.18
N GLN A 517 -26.25 -17.58 12.83
CA GLN A 517 -25.51 -18.79 13.23
C GLN A 517 -25.07 -19.65 12.03
N ARG A 518 -24.74 -19.01 10.90
CA ARG A 518 -24.16 -19.67 9.73
C ARG A 518 -22.67 -19.40 9.67
N LEU A 519 -21.85 -20.45 9.62
CA LEU A 519 -20.41 -20.33 9.38
C LEU A 519 -20.18 -20.26 7.87
N TRP A 520 -19.70 -19.11 7.41
CA TRP A 520 -19.27 -18.90 6.04
C TRP A 520 -17.78 -19.23 5.90
N ILE A 521 -17.48 -20.13 4.97
CA ILE A 521 -16.12 -20.60 4.66
C ILE A 521 -15.79 -20.19 3.23
N LEU A 522 -14.68 -19.46 3.08
CA LEU A 522 -14.10 -19.10 1.80
C LEU A 522 -12.99 -20.11 1.46
N ASP A 523 -13.32 -21.09 0.63
CA ASP A 523 -12.36 -22.07 0.12
C ASP A 523 -11.74 -21.53 -1.17
N THR A 524 -10.44 -21.22 -1.13
CA THR A 524 -9.70 -20.66 -2.26
C THR A 524 -9.52 -21.63 -3.42
N GLY A 525 -9.68 -22.94 -3.21
CA GLY A 525 -9.35 -23.93 -4.23
C GLY A 525 -7.85 -24.04 -4.59
N ARG A 526 -6.97 -23.32 -3.88
CA ARG A 526 -5.53 -23.23 -4.13
C ARG A 526 -4.74 -24.15 -3.19
N LEU A 527 -3.74 -24.84 -3.71
CA LEU A 527 -2.75 -25.60 -2.92
C LEU A 527 -1.36 -25.05 -3.26
N LEU A 528 -0.62 -24.58 -2.25
CA LEU A 528 0.63 -23.84 -2.45
C LEU A 528 0.41 -22.70 -3.46
N GLU A 529 1.11 -22.72 -4.60
CA GLU A 529 0.98 -21.74 -5.68
C GLU A 529 0.04 -22.16 -6.82
N GLU A 530 -0.57 -23.35 -6.77
CA GLU A 530 -1.43 -23.86 -7.85
C GLU A 530 -2.93 -23.68 -7.55
N GLN A 531 -3.68 -23.11 -8.49
CA GLN A 531 -5.14 -23.03 -8.47
C GLN A 531 -5.76 -24.40 -8.84
N THR A 532 -5.61 -25.39 -7.97
CA THR A 532 -5.95 -26.80 -8.25
C THR A 532 -7.45 -27.02 -8.52
N CYS A 533 -8.33 -26.31 -7.82
CA CYS A 533 -9.78 -26.42 -7.93
C CYS A 533 -10.45 -25.05 -8.07
N PRO A 534 -11.71 -24.97 -8.55
CA PRO A 534 -12.49 -23.74 -8.49
C PRO A 534 -12.63 -23.21 -7.06
N PRO A 535 -12.41 -21.90 -6.79
CA PRO A 535 -12.72 -21.29 -5.51
C PRO A 535 -14.23 -21.31 -5.24
N GLN A 536 -14.62 -21.39 -3.96
CA GLN A 536 -16.02 -21.53 -3.58
C GLN A 536 -16.35 -20.91 -2.22
N ILE A 537 -17.57 -20.41 -2.11
CA ILE A 537 -18.19 -19.94 -0.86
C ILE A 537 -19.11 -21.05 -0.35
N LEU A 538 -18.86 -21.50 0.88
CA LEU A 538 -19.70 -22.47 1.60
C LEU A 538 -20.38 -21.78 2.77
N ALA A 539 -21.60 -22.21 3.12
CA ALA A 539 -22.19 -21.91 4.41
C ALA A 539 -22.69 -23.18 5.11
N PHE A 540 -22.37 -23.30 6.39
CA PHE A 540 -22.83 -24.37 7.27
C PHE A 540 -23.75 -23.81 8.35
N ASP A 541 -24.88 -24.48 8.60
CA ASP A 541 -25.70 -24.19 9.78
C ASP A 541 -25.00 -24.74 11.02
N LEU A 542 -24.66 -23.89 11.99
CA LEU A 542 -23.95 -24.29 13.19
C LEU A 542 -24.82 -25.05 14.21
N GLN A 543 -26.15 -25.08 14.02
CA GLN A 543 -27.07 -25.87 14.84
C GLN A 543 -27.04 -27.35 14.45
N THR A 544 -27.07 -27.67 13.16
CA THR A 544 -27.04 -29.06 12.64
C THR A 544 -25.68 -29.51 12.08
N ASP A 545 -24.73 -28.58 11.95
CA ASP A 545 -23.41 -28.77 11.32
C ASP A 545 -23.48 -29.31 9.87
N GLN A 546 -24.59 -29.02 9.18
CA GLN A 546 -24.82 -29.38 7.78
C GLN A 546 -24.48 -28.23 6.84
N LEU A 547 -24.01 -28.57 5.64
CA LEU A 547 -23.86 -27.63 4.53
C LEU A 547 -25.25 -27.17 4.07
N ILE A 548 -25.55 -25.89 4.23
CA ILE A 548 -26.80 -25.27 3.79
C ILE A 548 -26.64 -24.47 2.49
N HIS A 549 -25.42 -24.10 2.11
CA HIS A 549 -25.15 -23.33 0.89
C HIS A 549 -23.80 -23.67 0.26
N ARG A 550 -23.72 -23.64 -1.07
CA ARG A 550 -22.47 -23.71 -1.86
C ARG A 550 -22.59 -22.87 -3.12
N PHE A 551 -21.54 -22.12 -3.42
CA PHE A 551 -21.37 -21.39 -4.66
C PHE A 551 -19.90 -21.48 -5.13
N GLU A 552 -19.64 -22.20 -6.22
CA GLU A 552 -18.34 -22.10 -6.91
C GLU A 552 -18.31 -20.77 -7.69
N ILE A 553 -17.23 -20.00 -7.53
CA ILE A 553 -17.10 -18.67 -8.14
C ILE A 553 -16.78 -18.84 -9.63
N PRO A 554 -17.49 -18.15 -10.56
CA PRO A 554 -17.27 -18.26 -11.99
C PRO A 554 -15.83 -17.93 -12.41
N SER A 555 -15.26 -18.73 -13.30
CA SER A 555 -13.86 -18.63 -13.73
C SER A 555 -13.55 -17.38 -14.56
N ASP A 556 -14.55 -16.65 -15.05
CA ASP A 556 -14.40 -15.31 -15.66
C ASP A 556 -14.11 -14.20 -14.64
N GLN A 557 -14.12 -14.51 -13.34
CA GLN A 557 -13.93 -13.56 -12.24
C GLN A 557 -12.62 -13.79 -11.47
N ILE A 558 -11.88 -14.84 -11.83
CA ILE A 558 -10.69 -15.38 -11.16
C ILE A 558 -9.51 -15.37 -12.13
N GLU A 559 -8.32 -14.98 -11.65
CA GLU A 559 -7.07 -15.09 -12.41
C GLU A 559 -6.20 -16.22 -11.82
N SER A 560 -5.19 -16.71 -12.54
CA SER A 560 -4.28 -17.75 -12.02
C SER A 560 -3.49 -17.33 -10.76
N ARG A 561 -3.31 -16.01 -10.56
CA ARG A 561 -2.71 -15.42 -9.36
C ARG A 561 -3.70 -15.15 -8.22
N SER A 562 -5.01 -15.37 -8.41
CA SER A 562 -6.02 -15.07 -7.38
C SER A 562 -5.73 -15.77 -6.05
N ILE A 563 -5.86 -15.03 -4.95
CA ILE A 563 -5.90 -15.58 -3.59
C ILE A 563 -7.02 -14.87 -2.83
N LEU A 564 -8.10 -15.61 -2.54
CA LEU A 564 -9.31 -15.06 -1.92
C LEU A 564 -9.18 -15.15 -0.39
N VAL A 565 -8.91 -14.03 0.28
CA VAL A 565 -8.40 -14.03 1.66
C VAL A 565 -9.43 -13.68 2.73
N THR A 566 -10.48 -12.91 2.43
CA THR A 566 -11.40 -12.38 3.45
C THR A 566 -12.85 -12.35 2.94
N PRO A 567 -13.79 -13.10 3.56
CA PRO A 567 -15.22 -12.98 3.34
C PRO A 567 -15.86 -12.01 4.35
N MET A 568 -16.72 -11.10 3.86
CA MET A 568 -17.57 -10.23 4.68
C MET A 568 -19.05 -10.44 4.32
N VAL A 569 -19.88 -10.77 5.31
CA VAL A 569 -21.28 -11.18 5.10
C VAL A 569 -22.23 -10.08 5.53
N ASP A 570 -23.04 -9.61 4.59
CA ASP A 570 -24.02 -8.53 4.77
C ASP A 570 -25.43 -9.10 4.79
N VAL A 571 -25.81 -9.66 5.95
CA VAL A 571 -27.20 -10.04 6.25
C VAL A 571 -28.01 -8.78 6.57
N ARG A 572 -29.19 -8.64 5.95
CA ARG A 572 -30.09 -7.49 6.12
C ARG A 572 -31.48 -7.84 6.65
N ASP A 573 -31.76 -9.13 6.77
CA ASP A 573 -33.02 -9.73 7.18
C ASP A 573 -32.81 -10.84 8.23
N ALA A 574 -31.85 -10.65 9.15
CA ALA A 574 -31.48 -11.64 10.17
C ALA A 574 -32.67 -12.11 11.01
N HIS A 575 -33.60 -11.21 11.35
CA HIS A 575 -34.84 -11.53 12.06
C HIS A 575 -36.01 -11.91 11.14
N SER A 576 -35.75 -12.23 9.87
CA SER A 576 -36.76 -12.53 8.85
C SER A 576 -36.32 -13.60 7.83
N GLY A 577 -35.40 -14.48 8.23
CA GLY A 577 -35.03 -15.67 7.47
C GLY A 577 -33.71 -15.60 6.69
N CYS A 578 -32.94 -14.51 6.84
CA CYS A 578 -31.54 -14.43 6.40
C CYS A 578 -31.32 -14.66 4.89
N ARG A 579 -32.29 -14.32 4.05
CA ARG A 579 -32.27 -14.51 2.59
C ARG A 579 -31.68 -13.31 1.85
N ASN A 580 -31.88 -12.11 2.37
CA ASN A 580 -31.25 -10.87 1.90
C ASN A 580 -29.82 -10.78 2.47
N THR A 581 -29.00 -11.74 2.05
CA THR A 581 -27.57 -11.82 2.36
C THR A 581 -26.75 -11.53 1.11
N PHE A 582 -25.70 -10.75 1.26
CA PHE A 582 -24.62 -10.60 0.28
C PHE A 582 -23.29 -11.03 0.91
N VAL A 583 -22.33 -11.48 0.10
CA VAL A 583 -20.96 -11.73 0.55
C VAL A 583 -20.01 -10.89 -0.31
N TYR A 584 -19.11 -10.16 0.34
CA TYR A 584 -18.00 -9.45 -0.30
C TYR A 584 -16.73 -10.25 -0.03
N VAL A 585 -15.96 -10.57 -1.07
CA VAL A 585 -14.76 -11.41 -0.97
C VAL A 585 -13.55 -10.65 -1.52
N ALA A 586 -12.54 -10.42 -0.68
CA ALA A 586 -11.30 -9.78 -1.10
C ALA A 586 -10.35 -10.78 -1.79
N ASP A 587 -9.85 -10.40 -2.97
CA ASP A 587 -8.72 -11.03 -3.65
C ASP A 587 -7.49 -10.13 -3.52
N CYS A 588 -6.56 -10.50 -2.63
CA CYS A 588 -5.40 -9.67 -2.30
C CYS A 588 -4.34 -9.67 -3.41
N GLN A 589 -4.31 -10.71 -4.27
CA GLN A 589 -3.29 -10.85 -5.31
C GLN A 589 -3.76 -10.36 -6.68
N THR A 590 -5.07 -10.23 -6.91
CA THR A 590 -5.62 -9.53 -8.10
C THR A 590 -6.26 -8.17 -7.81
N TYR A 591 -6.20 -7.70 -6.56
CA TYR A 591 -6.57 -6.35 -6.13
C TYR A 591 -8.04 -6.03 -6.40
N SER A 592 -8.93 -6.96 -6.02
CA SER A 592 -10.36 -6.88 -6.36
C SER A 592 -11.28 -7.36 -5.24
N ILE A 593 -12.54 -6.93 -5.29
CA ILE A 593 -13.62 -7.45 -4.45
C ILE A 593 -14.61 -8.19 -5.34
N ILE A 594 -14.88 -9.46 -5.04
CA ILE A 594 -15.96 -10.23 -5.66
C ILE A 594 -17.22 -10.03 -4.81
N VAL A 595 -18.26 -9.48 -5.42
CA VAL A 595 -19.56 -9.26 -4.79
C VAL A 595 -20.48 -10.42 -5.15
N TYR A 596 -21.05 -11.10 -4.16
CA TYR A 596 -21.95 -12.23 -4.33
C TYR A 596 -23.35 -11.96 -3.77
N ASP A 597 -24.36 -12.06 -4.64
CA ASP A 597 -25.79 -12.01 -4.31
C ASP A 597 -26.28 -13.44 -4.03
N VAL A 598 -26.43 -13.78 -2.73
CA VAL A 598 -26.82 -15.13 -2.30
C VAL A 598 -28.22 -15.47 -2.82
N GLN A 599 -29.16 -14.51 -2.75
CA GLN A 599 -30.55 -14.71 -3.14
C GLN A 599 -30.72 -15.00 -4.64
N LYS A 600 -29.92 -14.34 -5.49
CA LYS A 600 -29.94 -14.54 -6.96
C LYS A 600 -28.88 -15.54 -7.44
N ASN A 601 -28.15 -16.15 -6.50
CA ASN A 601 -27.04 -17.06 -6.73
C ASN A 601 -26.05 -16.56 -7.82
N ARG A 602 -25.59 -15.32 -7.69
CA ARG A 602 -24.77 -14.66 -8.72
C ARG A 602 -23.71 -13.73 -8.15
N SER A 603 -22.47 -13.88 -8.62
CA SER A 603 -21.37 -12.95 -8.33
C SER A 603 -20.98 -12.07 -9.51
N TRP A 604 -20.21 -11.02 -9.21
CA TRP A 604 -19.44 -10.22 -10.15
C TRP A 604 -18.18 -9.66 -9.48
N ARG A 605 -17.15 -9.40 -10.30
CA ARG A 605 -15.88 -8.81 -9.90
C ARG A 605 -15.96 -7.27 -9.93
N VAL A 606 -15.32 -6.62 -8.95
CA VAL A 606 -15.21 -5.16 -8.82
C VAL A 606 -13.76 -4.80 -8.49
N THR A 607 -13.24 -3.73 -9.08
CA THR A 607 -11.82 -3.33 -8.93
C THR A 607 -11.71 -1.80 -8.83
N ASP A 608 -10.78 -1.32 -8.00
CA ASP A 608 -10.36 0.09 -7.95
C ASP A 608 -8.90 0.21 -7.52
N LYS A 609 -8.26 1.35 -7.81
CA LYS A 609 -6.85 1.62 -7.43
C LYS A 609 -6.60 1.60 -5.91
N THR A 610 -7.62 1.85 -5.08
CA THR A 610 -7.54 1.74 -3.61
C THR A 610 -7.35 0.31 -3.10
N MET A 611 -7.58 -0.70 -3.96
CA MET A 611 -7.43 -2.12 -3.62
C MET A 611 -6.00 -2.64 -3.86
N TYR A 612 -5.08 -1.82 -4.37
CA TYR A 612 -3.70 -2.18 -4.69
C TYR A 612 -2.76 -1.95 -3.49
N PRO A 613 -1.67 -2.75 -3.37
CA PRO A 613 -0.60 -2.49 -2.40
C PRO A 613 0.15 -1.19 -2.72
N TYR A 614 0.70 -0.54 -1.69
CA TYR A 614 1.54 0.65 -1.81
C TYR A 614 3.03 0.22 -1.73
N PRO A 615 3.87 0.44 -2.77
CA PRO A 615 5.26 -0.03 -2.80
C PRO A 615 6.19 0.46 -1.68
N ASN A 616 5.78 1.45 -0.89
CA ASN A 616 6.53 1.96 0.28
C ASN A 616 6.20 1.21 1.58
N TYR A 617 5.19 0.34 1.53
CA TYR A 617 4.63 -0.44 2.63
C TYR A 617 4.64 -1.94 2.30
N GLY A 618 5.43 -2.36 1.30
CA GLY A 618 5.63 -3.76 0.94
C GLY A 618 6.52 -4.52 1.93
N THR A 619 7.51 -3.83 2.51
CA THR A 619 8.44 -4.42 3.48
C THR A 619 7.87 -4.29 4.89
N PHE A 620 7.58 -5.42 5.51
CA PHE A 620 7.14 -5.54 6.90
C PHE A 620 8.38 -5.67 7.78
N ASN A 621 8.45 -4.84 8.81
CA ASN A 621 9.51 -4.88 9.82
C ASN A 621 8.82 -5.17 11.16
N ILE A 622 9.08 -6.32 11.78
CA ILE A 622 8.38 -6.77 12.99
C ILE A 622 9.42 -7.21 14.01
N LEU A 623 9.61 -6.38 15.04
CA LEU A 623 10.69 -6.47 16.03
C LEU A 623 12.08 -6.42 15.38
N GLU A 624 12.71 -7.57 15.15
CA GLU A 624 14.08 -7.70 14.63
C GLU A 624 14.14 -8.43 13.28
N ASP A 625 13.02 -9.00 12.82
CA ASP A 625 12.90 -9.69 11.53
C ASP A 625 12.19 -8.78 10.49
N SER A 626 12.48 -9.00 9.21
CA SER A 626 11.85 -8.29 8.09
C SER A 626 11.51 -9.21 6.91
N PHE A 627 10.41 -8.93 6.21
CA PHE A 627 9.97 -9.68 5.02
C PHE A 627 9.17 -8.80 4.05
N ASP A 628 9.17 -9.13 2.76
CA ASP A 628 8.35 -8.46 1.75
C ASP A 628 7.02 -9.19 1.53
N LEU A 629 5.91 -8.44 1.52
CA LEU A 629 4.58 -8.89 1.12
C LEU A 629 3.87 -7.78 0.34
N MET A 630 3.29 -8.10 -0.80
CA MET A 630 2.61 -7.12 -1.68
C MET A 630 1.15 -7.48 -1.92
N ASP A 631 0.46 -7.80 -0.83
CA ASP A 631 -0.97 -8.04 -0.81
C ASP A 631 -1.76 -6.72 -0.88
N GLY A 632 -2.71 -6.68 -1.80
CA GLY A 632 -3.72 -5.63 -1.90
C GLY A 632 -4.84 -5.83 -0.88
N VAL A 633 -6.07 -5.51 -1.28
CA VAL A 633 -7.28 -5.56 -0.42
C VAL A 633 -7.36 -6.86 0.38
N LEU A 634 -7.44 -6.74 1.70
CA LEU A 634 -7.40 -7.87 2.64
C LEU A 634 -8.18 -7.55 3.91
N GLY A 635 -7.90 -6.42 4.54
CA GLY A 635 -8.72 -5.88 5.63
C GLY A 635 -10.04 -5.40 5.06
N MET A 636 -11.15 -5.83 5.67
CA MET A 636 -12.50 -5.38 5.34
C MET A 636 -13.40 -5.50 6.56
N SER A 637 -14.33 -4.55 6.73
CA SER A 637 -15.32 -4.60 7.81
C SER A 637 -16.60 -3.85 7.44
N LEU A 638 -17.74 -4.33 7.95
CA LEU A 638 -19.04 -3.74 7.67
C LEU A 638 -19.50 -2.84 8.81
N SER A 639 -20.00 -1.65 8.48
CA SER A 639 -20.66 -0.79 9.46
C SER A 639 -21.86 -1.51 10.10
N PRO A 640 -22.22 -1.18 11.35
CA PRO A 640 -23.38 -1.75 12.04
C PRO A 640 -24.66 -1.62 11.20
N TYR A 641 -25.38 -2.73 11.01
CA TYR A 641 -26.61 -2.70 10.24
C TYR A 641 -27.73 -1.98 10.99
N LYS A 642 -28.28 -0.93 10.37
CA LYS A 642 -29.39 -0.14 10.90
C LYS A 642 -30.47 -0.06 9.81
N PRO A 643 -31.66 -0.66 9.99
CA PRO A 643 -32.70 -0.68 8.96
C PRO A 643 -33.03 0.72 8.43
N GLY A 644 -33.08 0.85 7.10
CA GLY A 644 -33.32 2.14 6.42
C GLY A 644 -32.11 3.08 6.33
N GLN A 645 -30.97 2.73 6.92
CA GLN A 645 -29.70 3.45 6.74
C GLN A 645 -28.81 2.75 5.70
N GLU A 646 -27.85 3.48 5.14
CA GLU A 646 -26.82 2.89 4.28
C GLU A 646 -25.86 2.03 5.12
N ARG A 647 -25.39 0.91 4.56
CA ARG A 647 -24.30 0.12 5.17
C ARG A 647 -23.02 0.41 4.41
N ILE A 648 -21.95 0.71 5.11
CA ILE A 648 -20.63 0.98 4.55
C ILE A 648 -19.79 -0.29 4.67
N LEU A 649 -19.05 -0.61 3.61
CA LEU A 649 -17.91 -1.53 3.67
C LEU A 649 -16.65 -0.67 3.79
N PHE A 650 -15.95 -0.79 4.91
CA PHE A 650 -14.58 -0.31 5.09
C PHE A 650 -13.63 -1.37 4.55
N TYR A 651 -12.48 -0.94 4.03
CA TYR A 651 -11.46 -1.84 3.51
C TYR A 651 -10.09 -1.16 3.31
N HIS A 652 -9.04 -1.95 3.47
CA HIS A 652 -7.69 -1.55 3.12
C HIS A 652 -6.89 -2.67 2.45
N ALA A 653 -5.87 -2.26 1.70
CA ALA A 653 -4.82 -3.16 1.26
C ALA A 653 -3.88 -3.49 2.42
N MET A 654 -3.47 -4.75 2.54
CA MET A 654 -2.54 -5.25 3.55
C MET A 654 -1.27 -4.39 3.61
N SER A 655 -0.65 -4.21 2.43
CA SER A 655 0.55 -3.39 2.26
C SER A 655 0.18 -1.91 2.00
N SER A 656 -0.63 -1.29 2.87
CA SER A 656 -1.00 0.14 2.76
C SER A 656 -1.15 0.89 4.08
N PRO A 657 -0.98 2.22 4.08
CA PRO A 657 -1.24 3.10 5.22
C PRO A 657 -2.66 3.71 5.24
N THR A 658 -3.45 3.46 4.18
CA THR A 658 -4.73 4.12 3.93
C THR A 658 -5.90 3.29 4.45
N GLU A 659 -6.94 3.98 4.92
CA GLU A 659 -8.25 3.38 5.13
C GLU A 659 -9.25 3.88 4.08
N ASN A 660 -10.10 2.98 3.57
CA ASN A 660 -11.03 3.28 2.49
C ASN A 660 -12.45 2.82 2.84
N TRP A 661 -13.42 3.35 2.11
CA TRP A 661 -14.82 2.97 2.27
C TRP A 661 -15.61 3.06 0.97
N VAL A 662 -16.66 2.25 0.89
CA VAL A 662 -17.62 2.21 -0.23
C VAL A 662 -19.02 1.88 0.29
N LYS A 663 -20.04 2.41 -0.38
CA LYS A 663 -21.44 2.07 -0.07
C LYS A 663 -21.78 0.68 -0.59
N THR A 664 -22.32 -0.15 0.29
CA THR A 664 -22.83 -1.48 -0.08
C THR A 664 -24.01 -1.41 -1.05
N SER A 665 -24.79 -0.32 -1.10
CA SER A 665 -25.80 -0.13 -2.15
C SER A 665 -25.20 -0.02 -3.56
N ASP A 666 -24.07 0.68 -3.70
CA ASP A 666 -23.36 0.81 -4.97
C ASP A 666 -22.67 -0.49 -5.39
N LEU A 667 -21.95 -1.17 -4.47
CA LEU A 667 -21.34 -2.49 -4.76
C LEU A 667 -22.38 -3.52 -5.22
N ARG A 668 -23.55 -3.56 -4.54
CA ARG A 668 -24.65 -4.48 -4.88
C ARG A 668 -25.37 -4.13 -6.19
N ASN A 669 -25.17 -2.93 -6.73
CA ASN A 669 -25.71 -2.56 -8.03
C ASN A 669 -24.83 -3.10 -9.17
N ARG A 670 -24.98 -4.39 -9.48
CA ARG A 670 -24.29 -5.10 -10.58
C ARG A 670 -24.32 -4.37 -11.93
N THR A 671 -25.27 -3.48 -12.19
CA THR A 671 -25.33 -2.74 -13.47
C THR A 671 -24.11 -1.84 -13.71
N ARG A 672 -23.45 -1.38 -12.62
CA ARG A 672 -22.20 -0.60 -12.63
C ARG A 672 -20.99 -1.32 -13.21
N PHE A 673 -20.99 -2.67 -13.20
CA PHE A 673 -19.83 -3.52 -13.47
C PHE A 673 -20.09 -4.54 -14.59
N LEU A 674 -21.06 -4.27 -15.49
CA LEU A 674 -21.51 -5.23 -16.52
C LEU A 674 -20.49 -5.49 -17.65
N HIS A 675 -19.58 -4.55 -17.87
CA HIS A 675 -18.68 -4.54 -19.03
C HIS A 675 -17.20 -4.43 -18.64
N ASP A 676 -16.93 -4.00 -17.41
CA ASP A 676 -15.62 -3.66 -16.90
C ASP A 676 -15.71 -3.60 -15.34
N PRO A 677 -14.87 -4.35 -14.59
CA PRO A 677 -14.81 -4.24 -13.13
C PRO A 677 -14.41 -2.84 -12.61
N LEU A 678 -13.76 -2.02 -13.45
CA LEU A 678 -13.27 -0.67 -13.13
C LEU A 678 -14.27 0.45 -13.50
N SER A 679 -15.43 0.17 -14.09
CA SER A 679 -16.32 1.22 -14.66
C SER A 679 -17.15 2.04 -13.66
N SER A 680 -16.78 2.08 -12.38
CA SER A 680 -17.36 3.01 -11.40
C SER A 680 -16.35 3.36 -10.30
N PRO A 681 -15.25 4.07 -10.61
CA PRO A 681 -14.26 4.47 -9.61
C PRO A 681 -14.78 5.57 -8.65
N GLU A 682 -15.88 6.25 -9.00
CA GLU A 682 -16.39 7.41 -8.25
C GLU A 682 -17.13 7.04 -6.95
N ILE A 683 -17.34 5.74 -6.67
CA ILE A 683 -17.98 5.24 -5.45
C ILE A 683 -16.99 4.89 -4.33
N PHE A 684 -15.69 4.86 -4.66
CA PHE A 684 -14.62 4.47 -3.73
C PHE A 684 -13.99 5.72 -3.12
N HIS A 685 -13.75 5.68 -1.82
CA HIS A 685 -13.39 6.85 -1.05
C HIS A 685 -12.28 6.50 -0.04
N THR A 686 -11.12 7.13 -0.18
CA THR A 686 -10.01 7.05 0.78
C THR A 686 -10.13 8.19 1.79
N TYR A 687 -9.83 7.91 3.07
CA TYR A 687 -9.67 8.97 4.08
C TYR A 687 -8.40 9.81 3.83
N ARG A 688 -8.31 10.99 4.45
CA ARG A 688 -7.18 11.92 4.26
C ARG A 688 -5.99 11.64 5.17
N GLY A 689 -6.24 11.08 6.35
CA GLY A 689 -5.20 10.64 7.27
C GLY A 689 -4.77 9.20 6.98
N GLU A 690 -3.59 8.85 7.47
CA GLU A 690 -2.90 7.59 7.20
C GLU A 690 -2.34 6.99 8.50
N ARG A 691 -2.39 5.66 8.64
CA ARG A 691 -1.66 4.94 9.70
C ARG A 691 -0.17 4.83 9.36
N ARG A 692 0.68 4.69 10.37
CA ARG A 692 2.15 4.75 10.21
C ARG A 692 2.77 3.47 9.61
N THR A 693 2.10 2.35 9.77
CA THR A 693 2.52 1.01 9.36
C THR A 693 1.32 0.25 8.78
N GLN A 694 1.58 -0.93 8.24
CA GLN A 694 0.61 -1.86 7.66
C GLN A 694 -0.41 -2.38 8.69
N SER A 695 -1.51 -2.94 8.17
CA SER A 695 -2.52 -3.66 8.96
C SER A 695 -3.10 -4.82 8.16
N ALA A 696 -3.67 -5.82 8.83
CA ALA A 696 -4.18 -7.04 8.19
C ALA A 696 -5.67 -7.23 8.40
N ALA A 697 -6.08 -7.71 9.58
CA ALA A 697 -7.48 -7.89 9.91
C ALA A 697 -8.03 -6.65 10.62
N GLU A 698 -9.32 -6.38 10.39
CA GLU A 698 -10.09 -5.35 11.06
C GLU A 698 -11.48 -5.88 11.44
N ALA A 699 -12.08 -5.31 12.48
CA ALA A 699 -13.45 -5.59 12.91
C ALA A 699 -14.11 -4.33 13.48
N ILE A 700 -15.44 -4.24 13.41
CA ILE A 700 -16.22 -3.09 13.92
C ILE A 700 -17.27 -3.55 14.94
N ASP A 701 -17.38 -2.84 16.06
CA ASP A 701 -18.40 -3.11 17.11
C ASP A 701 -19.80 -2.54 16.78
N LYS A 702 -20.77 -2.71 17.68
CA LYS A 702 -22.15 -2.21 17.50
C LYS A 702 -22.25 -0.67 17.43
N ASP A 703 -21.29 0.02 18.04
CA ASP A 703 -21.27 1.47 18.24
C ASP A 703 -20.48 2.22 17.15
N GLY A 704 -19.79 1.48 16.27
CA GLY A 704 -19.03 1.99 15.13
C GLY A 704 -17.56 2.24 15.44
N ILE A 705 -17.00 1.57 16.45
CA ILE A 705 -15.56 1.55 16.73
C ILE A 705 -14.94 0.41 15.93
N MET A 706 -13.95 0.74 15.10
CA MET A 706 -13.09 -0.21 14.37
C MET A 706 -11.90 -0.59 15.24
N TYR A 707 -11.42 -1.83 15.10
CA TYR A 707 -10.20 -2.36 15.70
C TYR A 707 -9.30 -2.95 14.62
N PHE A 708 -8.00 -2.70 14.71
CA PHE A 708 -6.99 -3.15 13.74
C PHE A 708 -5.60 -3.22 14.37
N GLY A 709 -4.77 -4.16 13.93
CA GLY A 709 -3.39 -4.32 14.40
C GLY A 709 -2.39 -3.46 13.61
N MET A 710 -1.45 -2.78 14.28
CA MET A 710 -0.36 -2.03 13.63
C MET A 710 0.93 -2.84 13.65
N MET A 711 1.41 -3.26 12.47
CA MET A 711 2.43 -4.32 12.35
C MET A 711 3.79 -3.94 12.94
N SER A 712 4.41 -2.84 12.50
CA SER A 712 5.74 -2.45 13.00
C SER A 712 5.72 -1.83 14.39
N ASP A 713 4.58 -1.26 14.82
CA ASP A 713 4.42 -0.69 16.16
C ASP A 713 4.08 -1.75 17.22
N VAL A 714 3.67 -2.95 16.79
CA VAL A 714 3.24 -4.12 17.61
C VAL A 714 2.18 -3.72 18.65
N THR A 715 1.05 -3.20 18.14
CA THR A 715 -0.10 -2.77 18.96
C THR A 715 -1.43 -3.17 18.33
N LEU A 716 -2.44 -3.40 19.17
CA LEU A 716 -3.84 -3.38 18.76
C LEU A 716 -4.40 -1.97 18.98
N ASN A 717 -4.97 -1.38 17.93
CA ASN A 717 -5.56 -0.04 17.94
C ASN A 717 -7.08 -0.07 17.82
N CYS A 718 -7.70 1.03 18.26
CA CYS A 718 -9.09 1.38 17.95
C CYS A 718 -9.19 2.68 17.14
N TRP A 719 -10.35 2.90 16.51
CA TRP A 719 -10.74 4.14 15.82
C TRP A 719 -12.27 4.28 15.76
N ASN A 720 -12.81 5.51 15.81
CA ASN A 720 -14.26 5.73 15.66
C ASN A 720 -14.60 6.08 14.21
N THR A 721 -15.31 5.20 13.50
CA THR A 721 -15.64 5.33 12.07
C THR A 721 -16.46 6.60 11.68
N ARG A 722 -16.88 7.39 12.67
CA ARG A 722 -17.58 8.68 12.50
C ARG A 722 -16.64 9.89 12.44
N THR A 723 -15.35 9.74 12.72
CA THR A 723 -14.35 10.82 12.57
C THR A 723 -13.59 10.68 11.24
N GLU A 724 -12.66 11.59 10.97
CA GLU A 724 -11.60 11.33 10.00
C GLU A 724 -10.74 10.14 10.49
N TYR A 725 -10.04 9.44 9.60
CA TYR A 725 -9.04 8.42 9.94
C TYR A 725 -7.68 9.05 10.22
N GLY A 726 -6.83 8.36 10.99
CA GLY A 726 -5.41 8.72 11.17
C GLY A 726 -5.01 9.10 12.60
N PRO A 727 -3.73 9.45 12.82
CA PRO A 727 -3.07 9.31 14.13
C PRO A 727 -3.61 10.18 15.28
N GLU A 728 -4.40 11.22 14.96
CA GLU A 728 -5.06 12.09 15.95
C GLU A 728 -6.40 11.50 16.47
N THR A 729 -6.87 10.42 15.84
CA THR A 729 -8.19 9.79 16.09
C THR A 729 -8.11 8.29 16.39
N THR A 730 -6.92 7.70 16.23
CA THR A 730 -6.62 6.29 16.50
C THR A 730 -5.87 6.17 17.81
N GLU A 731 -6.17 5.16 18.64
CA GLU A 731 -5.47 4.95 19.92
C GLU A 731 -5.11 3.47 20.12
N ALA A 732 -3.90 3.20 20.62
CA ALA A 732 -3.50 1.85 21.01
C ALA A 732 -4.25 1.44 22.29
N ILE A 733 -5.00 0.35 22.22
CA ILE A 733 -5.76 -0.23 23.34
C ILE A 733 -5.02 -1.36 24.04
N SER A 734 -4.13 -2.05 23.33
CA SER A 734 -3.27 -3.10 23.87
C SER A 734 -1.91 -3.08 23.16
N ARG A 735 -0.86 -3.39 23.91
CA ARG A 735 0.53 -3.47 23.42
C ARG A 735 1.27 -4.56 24.18
N ASN A 736 1.53 -5.69 23.52
CA ASN A 736 2.38 -6.74 24.09
C ASN A 736 3.33 -7.31 23.02
N ARG A 737 4.64 -7.03 23.17
CA ARG A 737 5.68 -7.40 22.19
C ARG A 737 5.94 -8.91 22.11
N GLU A 738 5.51 -9.69 23.10
CA GLU A 738 5.58 -11.16 23.03
C GLU A 738 4.33 -11.74 22.34
N THR A 739 3.14 -11.22 22.69
CA THR A 739 1.87 -11.85 22.30
C THR A 739 1.23 -11.30 21.03
N GLN A 740 1.54 -10.08 20.57
CA GLN A 740 0.83 -9.40 19.48
C GLN A 740 1.67 -9.14 18.20
N GLN A 741 2.76 -9.89 17.99
CA GLN A 741 3.75 -9.63 16.92
C GLN A 741 3.15 -9.47 15.52
N PHE A 742 2.21 -10.32 15.13
CA PHE A 742 1.41 -10.16 13.90
C PHE A 742 -0.04 -10.55 14.18
N VAL A 743 -0.94 -9.56 14.18
CA VAL A 743 -2.40 -9.73 14.40
C VAL A 743 -3.05 -10.13 13.07
N SER A 744 -3.22 -11.45 12.85
CA SER A 744 -3.65 -12.03 11.57
C SER A 744 -5.17 -12.07 11.38
N GLY A 745 -5.94 -12.14 12.47
CA GLY A 745 -7.40 -12.19 12.48
C GLY A 745 -7.96 -11.40 13.67
N ILE A 746 -9.09 -10.70 13.46
CA ILE A 746 -9.83 -9.99 14.52
C ILE A 746 -11.33 -10.20 14.27
N LYS A 747 -12.11 -10.45 15.31
CA LYS A 747 -13.58 -10.42 15.32
C LYS A 747 -14.09 -9.59 16.49
N VAL A 748 -15.29 -9.02 16.35
CA VAL A 748 -16.08 -8.54 17.49
C VAL A 748 -17.34 -9.39 17.58
N VAL A 749 -17.42 -10.26 18.59
CA VAL A 749 -18.49 -11.25 18.77
C VAL A 749 -19.37 -10.83 19.94
N THR A 750 -20.69 -11.04 19.83
CA THR A 750 -21.61 -10.85 20.97
C THR A 750 -21.82 -12.19 21.67
N ASN A 751 -21.48 -12.27 22.96
CA ASN A 751 -21.59 -13.50 23.73
C ASN A 751 -23.03 -13.79 24.19
N SER A 752 -23.24 -14.96 24.80
CA SER A 752 -24.55 -15.41 25.30
C SER A 752 -25.14 -14.55 26.44
N ARG A 753 -24.41 -13.52 26.93
CA ARG A 753 -24.86 -12.54 27.92
C ARG A 753 -25.11 -11.15 27.31
N ALA A 754 -25.14 -11.05 25.97
CA ALA A 754 -25.29 -9.81 25.20
C ALA A 754 -24.15 -8.77 25.40
N VAL A 755 -22.97 -9.23 25.84
CA VAL A 755 -21.75 -8.42 25.96
C VAL A 755 -20.92 -8.62 24.68
N GLN A 756 -20.25 -7.56 24.20
CA GLN A 756 -19.33 -7.69 23.07
C GLN A 756 -17.90 -7.98 23.54
N GLU A 757 -17.26 -8.91 22.84
CA GLU A 757 -15.88 -9.34 23.05
C GLU A 757 -15.11 -9.12 21.75
N LEU A 758 -13.94 -8.50 21.86
CA LEU A 758 -12.93 -8.53 20.81
C LEU A 758 -12.16 -9.84 20.97
N TRP A 759 -12.01 -10.55 19.86
CA TRP A 759 -11.19 -11.76 19.75
C TRP A 759 -10.13 -11.52 18.67
N GLU A 760 -8.87 -11.81 18.99
CA GLU A 760 -7.76 -11.73 18.03
C GLU A 760 -7.01 -13.07 17.91
N MET A 761 -6.58 -13.34 16.68
CA MET A 761 -5.62 -14.39 16.33
C MET A 761 -4.27 -13.70 16.11
N THR A 762 -3.24 -14.13 16.83
CA THR A 762 -1.88 -13.58 16.70
C THR A 762 -0.85 -14.65 16.42
N SER A 763 0.17 -14.27 15.67
CA SER A 763 1.23 -15.17 15.21
C SER A 763 2.58 -14.46 15.23
N ARG A 764 3.65 -15.24 15.01
CA ARG A 764 4.99 -14.72 14.70
C ARG A 764 5.23 -14.85 13.19
N PHE A 765 4.33 -14.28 12.40
CA PHE A 765 4.29 -14.49 10.94
C PHE A 765 5.61 -14.13 10.24
N GLN A 766 6.38 -13.20 10.77
CA GLN A 766 7.69 -12.86 10.24
C GLN A 766 8.69 -14.04 10.30
N LYS A 767 8.59 -14.91 11.33
CA LYS A 767 9.33 -16.18 11.39
C LYS A 767 8.76 -17.26 10.48
N VAL A 768 7.48 -17.20 10.12
CA VAL A 768 6.87 -18.11 9.14
C VAL A 768 7.32 -17.74 7.72
N ALA A 769 7.33 -16.45 7.39
CA ALA A 769 7.81 -15.93 6.11
C ALA A 769 9.31 -16.24 5.87
N ALA A 770 10.12 -16.25 6.94
CA ALA A 770 11.53 -16.61 6.91
C ALA A 770 11.81 -18.11 7.16
N ASP A 771 10.79 -18.96 7.40
CA ASP A 771 10.95 -20.39 7.76
C ASP A 771 11.86 -20.64 8.99
N THR A 772 11.94 -19.68 9.91
CA THR A 772 12.77 -19.70 11.14
C THR A 772 11.96 -20.00 12.42
N ILE A 773 10.76 -20.56 12.26
CA ILE A 773 9.87 -20.91 13.37
C ILE A 773 10.45 -22.06 14.22
N SER A 774 10.40 -21.94 15.55
CA SER A 774 10.86 -22.99 16.47
C SER A 774 9.71 -23.55 17.30
N THR A 775 9.50 -24.87 17.24
CA THR A 775 8.47 -25.58 18.03
C THR A 775 8.76 -25.63 19.53
N SER A 776 9.90 -25.08 19.99
CA SER A 776 10.21 -24.85 21.42
C SER A 776 9.71 -23.51 21.96
N GLU A 777 9.34 -22.56 21.09
CA GLU A 777 8.82 -21.23 21.45
C GLU A 777 7.29 -21.19 21.26
N ILE A 778 6.57 -20.33 21.98
CA ILE A 778 5.15 -20.08 21.68
C ILE A 778 5.06 -19.17 20.44
N ASN A 779 4.39 -19.64 19.39
CA ASN A 779 4.36 -18.98 18.08
C ASN A 779 2.98 -18.46 17.67
N PHE A 780 1.91 -19.04 18.24
CA PHE A 780 0.53 -18.71 17.88
C PHE A 780 -0.33 -18.55 19.14
N ARG A 781 -1.20 -17.54 19.19
CA ARG A 781 -2.09 -17.27 20.33
C ARG A 781 -3.47 -16.83 19.86
N ILE A 782 -4.49 -17.13 20.65
CA ILE A 782 -5.82 -16.51 20.58
C ILE A 782 -6.03 -15.75 21.88
N GLN A 783 -6.30 -14.46 21.78
CA GLN A 783 -6.53 -13.56 22.91
C GLN A 783 -7.92 -12.92 22.79
N ALA A 784 -8.56 -12.63 23.92
CA ALA A 784 -9.90 -12.03 23.93
C ALA A 784 -10.09 -11.04 25.09
N GLY A 785 -10.91 -10.02 24.88
CA GLY A 785 -11.24 -9.03 25.91
C GLY A 785 -12.59 -8.37 25.67
N LYS A 786 -13.20 -7.86 26.75
CA LYS A 786 -14.50 -7.21 26.70
C LYS A 786 -14.39 -5.83 26.06
N VAL A 787 -15.17 -5.61 24.99
CA VAL A 787 -15.13 -4.38 24.17
C VAL A 787 -15.32 -3.13 25.02
N GLU A 788 -16.32 -3.11 25.91
CA GLU A 788 -16.61 -1.90 26.69
C GLU A 788 -15.46 -1.48 27.63
N ASP A 789 -14.58 -2.43 28.00
CA ASP A 789 -13.47 -2.20 28.93
C ASP A 789 -12.18 -1.84 28.16
N LEU A 790 -11.90 -2.53 27.05
CA LEU A 790 -10.77 -2.24 26.16
C LEU A 790 -10.76 -0.81 25.60
N VAL A 791 -11.94 -0.24 25.34
CA VAL A 791 -12.06 1.15 24.87
C VAL A 791 -12.40 2.15 25.97
N ASP A 792 -12.47 1.77 27.25
CA ASP A 792 -12.83 2.73 28.29
C ASP A 792 -11.78 3.84 28.42
N ASN A 793 -12.26 5.07 28.64
CA ASN A 793 -11.48 6.32 28.68
C ASN A 793 -10.67 6.66 27.41
N THR A 794 -10.75 5.87 26.33
CA THR A 794 -10.13 6.18 25.03
C THR A 794 -10.84 7.29 24.25
N ILE A 795 -10.13 7.88 23.28
CA ILE A 795 -10.69 8.77 22.26
C ILE A 795 -11.68 8.03 21.35
N CYS A 796 -11.50 6.72 21.13
CA CYS A 796 -12.35 5.91 20.26
C CYS A 796 -13.79 5.81 20.78
N LYS A 797 -13.96 5.57 22.09
CA LYS A 797 -15.27 5.58 22.77
C LYS A 797 -15.87 6.98 22.85
N SER A 798 -15.02 8.01 22.80
CA SER A 798 -15.36 9.40 23.05
C SER A 798 -15.40 10.23 21.77
N GLY A 799 -16.58 10.36 21.16
CA GLY A 799 -16.91 11.49 20.26
C GLY A 799 -16.96 12.85 20.98
N ARG A 800 -16.10 13.06 21.99
CA ARG A 800 -16.03 14.26 22.80
C ARG A 800 -15.23 15.31 22.07
N HIS A 801 -15.90 16.43 21.80
CA HIS A 801 -15.24 17.69 21.50
C HIS A 801 -14.05 17.97 22.42
N SER A 802 -13.07 18.68 21.84
CA SER A 802 -12.13 19.57 22.53
C SER A 802 -12.52 19.92 23.97
N ARG A 803 -11.56 19.75 24.91
CA ARG A 803 -11.68 20.20 26.32
C ARG A 803 -12.39 21.56 26.41
N PRO A 804 -13.29 21.79 27.37
CA PRO A 804 -13.93 23.09 27.54
C PRO A 804 -12.92 24.14 28.00
N GLY A 805 -12.29 24.80 27.03
CA GLY A 805 -11.56 26.05 27.25
C GLY A 805 -12.51 27.14 27.76
N GLY A 806 -12.01 28.00 28.63
CA GLY A 806 -12.82 29.06 29.23
C GLY A 806 -13.34 30.07 28.20
N SER A 807 -14.61 30.45 28.37
CA SER A 807 -15.22 31.74 27.99
C SER A 807 -14.47 32.63 26.97
N GLY A 808 -14.95 32.67 25.71
CA GLY A 808 -14.64 33.79 24.83
C GLY A 808 -14.98 33.60 23.34
N GLY A 809 -15.77 34.52 22.77
CA GLY A 809 -15.80 34.87 21.34
C GLY A 809 -16.24 33.80 20.33
N GLY A 810 -17.45 33.93 19.76
CA GLY A 810 -17.93 33.06 18.68
C GLY A 810 -18.29 33.80 17.39
N TYR A 811 -17.88 33.22 16.25
CA TYR A 811 -18.43 33.42 14.90
C TYR A 811 -18.22 32.10 14.11
N GLY A 812 -19.11 31.61 13.23
CA GLY A 812 -20.45 32.09 12.89
C GLY A 812 -20.89 31.64 11.49
N LEU A 813 -21.38 30.39 11.32
CA LEU A 813 -21.88 29.89 10.02
C LEU A 813 -23.28 29.25 10.10
N ILE A 814 -24.28 30.14 10.04
CA ILE A 814 -25.54 30.04 9.28
C ILE A 814 -26.12 28.61 9.03
N LYS A 815 -27.24 28.31 9.70
CA LYS A 815 -28.29 27.42 9.17
C LYS A 815 -29.50 28.26 8.73
N PRO A 816 -30.22 27.90 7.64
CA PRO A 816 -31.53 28.45 7.34
C PRO A 816 -32.57 28.00 8.38
N ASN A 817 -33.38 28.93 8.88
CA ASN A 817 -34.50 28.64 9.78
C ASN A 817 -35.82 28.60 9.00
N THR A 818 -36.68 27.61 9.28
CA THR A 818 -38.12 27.67 9.04
C THR A 818 -38.81 27.57 10.40
N GLY A 819 -39.37 28.69 10.90
CA GLY A 819 -39.91 28.79 12.25
C GLY A 819 -41.33 28.21 12.39
N PHE A 820 -41.63 27.71 13.59
CA PHE A 820 -43.00 27.46 14.05
C PHE A 820 -43.60 28.74 14.67
N PHE A 821 -44.92 28.86 14.60
CA PHE A 821 -45.74 29.70 15.49
C PHE A 821 -46.81 28.82 16.16
N SER A 822 -47.12 29.09 17.43
CA SER A 822 -48.25 28.53 18.18
C SER A 822 -49.51 29.41 17.96
N SER A 823 -50.75 29.07 18.32
CA SER A 823 -51.27 28.22 19.42
C SER A 823 -52.58 27.48 19.01
N PRO A 824 -53.63 27.26 19.85
CA PRO A 824 -53.82 25.94 20.49
C PRO A 824 -55.24 25.31 20.33
N LEU A 825 -55.39 24.08 20.87
CA LEU A 825 -56.65 23.42 21.30
C LEU A 825 -57.77 23.16 20.27
N GLN A 826 -57.97 21.88 19.91
CA GLN A 826 -59.26 21.17 20.15
C GLN A 826 -59.20 19.65 19.84
N HIS A 827 -59.79 18.85 20.73
CA HIS A 827 -60.37 17.53 20.45
C HIS A 827 -61.91 17.71 20.22
N PRO A 828 -62.68 16.71 19.76
CA PRO A 828 -62.34 15.33 19.36
C PRO A 828 -62.86 14.93 17.95
N THR A 829 -62.59 13.71 17.49
CA THR A 829 -63.61 12.68 17.17
C THR A 829 -63.00 11.38 16.64
N THR A 830 -63.76 10.29 16.71
CA THR A 830 -63.39 8.95 16.22
C THR A 830 -64.02 8.64 14.86
N LYS A 831 -63.35 7.83 14.03
CA LYS A 831 -63.97 6.70 13.33
C LYS A 831 -62.93 5.76 12.68
N ASN A 832 -63.28 4.47 12.66
CA ASN A 832 -62.60 3.46 11.86
C ASN A 832 -62.92 3.65 10.37
N TYR A 833 -62.10 3.11 9.47
CA TYR A 833 -62.49 1.88 8.76
C TYR A 833 -61.28 1.17 8.12
N ARG A 834 -61.46 -0.10 7.75
CA ARG A 834 -60.46 -0.93 7.05
C ARG A 834 -60.47 -0.65 5.54
N SER A 835 -59.30 -0.78 4.91
CA SER A 835 -59.10 -1.65 3.75
C SER A 835 -57.63 -2.08 3.70
#